data_AF-A0AAD5YKG8-F1
#
_entry.id   AF-A0AAD5YKG8-F1
#
_cell.length_a   1.000
_cell.length_b   1.000
_cell.length_c   1.000
_cell.angle_alpha   90.00
_cell.angle_beta   90.00
_cell.angle_gamma   90.00
#
_symmetry.space_group_name_H-M   'P 1'
#
loop_
_entity.id
_entity.type
_entity.pdbx_description
1 polymer ?
#
loop_
_entity_poly.entity_id
_entity_poly.type
_entity_poly.pdbx_seq_one_letter_code
_entity_poly.pdbx_strand_id
1 'polypeptide(L)'
;MSPVDHYSPPYSPSSYIPHGRPHFYYPGPHGPAPIQVDDAQYDSNTHPYWKDRVVPRPGFRSPRTLGATVESARIVIKDPRNLNEIQTKQLLPPRSLNQPQSPIQHRETPENSTNIPLPAPSFVPKCLKDIQSAIHQLEPLPPIPPFPPTEYSSTFLLPHLIEKRESQLLSRLPPTKEEPIVPLDSTHYHEHWSPILQIEVDCLCSQRASIVLWSVKDLKLTDWKRNEFSLVVPGLRENYPRLDAGDLVKMRLVIPSQNGYTAPFFQTGIAFEARVIAVQKREGVVHLYAPPLEEYIQNYWTGIALYLAQTEDHIPFQLPLTFNISFLVNARPFCLMESAVADLSAAMTRTVTNLTTENETSLIARWLFPEVENIAKTPPRWISDIRGVNGLTLKDKDLNDEQKHAVSSITLREWPVPYLISGPAGTGKTRTIVETVLQILSVQPTACILLCAPSNPATDTLVLRLRNSLKPSEMLRLNDQGRTFNQVPSKLLQYCYIDASAENKFSIPPFKELMKYRVVACSCIDANILADAQCTNRALMRLENEVITSIHPHSTAAEAKPHWTHLLIDEAAQGSEPELCIPISIVATETTSITSDTGPKVPLSQPQLVLCGDRFQLGPIVSSPEARKAELDTSLLQRLFERPLYSDEQSTTPYYRPCTHLCKNYRSHPAILMPPSALFYNDSLVPFAKNGRVVWERLRGKRCCGGERDGNGTVKSTWYNLGEIQIVMTIVKELMDEANSCEPPLKARNIGIISPFRAQVWKLREMLREENLRDVDVGTVEVGTWILRLRMRDWQGRENRVIIVSCVRSSQRFLEEDFQKGLGLFREPKRMNVAITRAKELLVIIGNPHLLKQDAYWKPFLQFALRNNLYEGPDLDLEVDGNYISKLEAALFHTEGVDGIADPEKIGVLVAGIVAGEVLRE
;
A
#
# COMPACT_ATOMS: atom_id res chain seq x y z
N MET A 1 -0.94 -30.69 -61.58
CA MET A 1 -1.59 -31.94 -62.04
C MET A 1 -2.53 -32.40 -60.94
N SER A 2 -3.79 -32.61 -61.30
CA SER A 2 -4.81 -33.39 -60.58
C SER A 2 -4.47 -34.91 -60.71
N PRO A 3 -5.20 -35.89 -60.09
CA PRO A 3 -6.61 -35.79 -59.68
C PRO A 3 -7.13 -36.62 -58.46
N VAL A 4 -8.42 -36.39 -58.15
CA VAL A 4 -9.48 -37.38 -57.78
C VAL A 4 -9.38 -38.13 -56.44
N ASP A 5 -10.44 -38.23 -55.60
CA ASP A 5 -11.67 -37.42 -55.40
C ASP A 5 -12.17 -37.69 -53.94
N HIS A 6 -13.41 -37.78 -53.44
CA HIS A 6 -14.85 -37.75 -53.85
C HIS A 6 -15.68 -37.46 -52.54
N TYR A 7 -17.00 -37.25 -52.43
CA TYR A 7 -18.18 -37.20 -53.32
C TYR A 7 -19.30 -36.38 -52.62
N SER A 8 -20.39 -35.99 -53.30
CA SER A 8 -21.62 -35.31 -52.80
C SER A 8 -22.63 -35.15 -53.97
N PRO A 9 -23.87 -34.62 -53.81
CA PRO A 9 -24.70 -34.38 -52.62
C PRO A 9 -25.84 -35.44 -52.60
N PRO A 10 -27.16 -35.24 -52.94
CA PRO A 10 -28.13 -34.12 -52.82
C PRO A 10 -28.86 -34.15 -51.43
N TYR A 11 -30.13 -33.79 -51.13
CA TYR A 11 -31.38 -33.45 -51.87
C TYR A 11 -32.28 -32.45 -51.09
N SER A 12 -33.13 -31.72 -51.82
CA SER A 12 -34.44 -31.12 -51.42
C SER A 12 -35.32 -31.05 -52.70
N PRO A 13 -36.67 -30.80 -52.72
CA PRO A 13 -37.38 -29.69 -52.04
C PRO A 13 -38.87 -29.99 -51.64
N SER A 14 -39.69 -28.93 -51.44
CA SER A 14 -41.19 -28.88 -51.46
C SER A 14 -41.96 -29.50 -50.25
N SER A 15 -43.19 -29.10 -49.87
CA SER A 15 -43.97 -27.85 -50.10
C SER A 15 -45.27 -27.78 -49.26
N TYR A 16 -45.67 -26.57 -48.85
CA TYR A 16 -47.04 -26.11 -48.48
C TYR A 16 -47.86 -26.69 -47.30
N ILE A 17 -48.40 -25.73 -46.54
CA ILE A 17 -49.32 -25.70 -45.38
C ILE A 17 -50.63 -26.52 -45.56
N PRO A 18 -51.23 -27.03 -44.46
CA PRO A 18 -52.51 -26.43 -44.01
C PRO A 18 -52.66 -26.22 -42.47
N HIS A 19 -53.76 -25.59 -42.06
CA HIS A 19 -54.02 -25.05 -40.71
C HIS A 19 -54.32 -26.08 -39.60
N GLY A 20 -54.05 -25.69 -38.34
CA GLY A 20 -54.69 -26.29 -37.15
C GLY A 20 -54.26 -25.67 -35.81
N ARG A 21 -55.19 -25.08 -35.05
CA ARG A 21 -55.06 -24.93 -33.58
C ARG A 21 -55.62 -26.21 -32.92
N PRO A 22 -55.08 -26.61 -31.75
CA PRO A 22 -55.94 -26.61 -30.56
C PRO A 22 -55.24 -26.04 -29.31
N HIS A 23 -55.91 -26.11 -28.16
CA HIS A 23 -55.53 -25.46 -26.91
C HIS A 23 -54.77 -26.36 -25.92
N PHE A 24 -54.09 -25.69 -24.98
CA PHE A 24 -53.52 -26.17 -23.71
C PHE A 24 -54.14 -27.43 -23.07
N TYR A 25 -53.27 -28.27 -22.49
CA TYR A 25 -53.50 -28.91 -21.18
C TYR A 25 -52.17 -29.06 -20.42
N TYR A 26 -52.18 -28.89 -19.10
CA TYR A 26 -51.00 -28.99 -18.21
C TYR A 26 -50.88 -30.37 -17.55
N PRO A 27 -49.65 -30.91 -17.41
CA PRO A 27 -49.26 -31.81 -16.32
C PRO A 27 -48.83 -31.02 -15.07
N GLY A 28 -48.93 -31.64 -13.88
CA GLY A 28 -48.71 -30.98 -12.58
C GLY A 28 -47.24 -30.87 -12.10
N PRO A 29 -47.01 -30.15 -10.98
CA PRO A 29 -45.67 -29.71 -10.55
C PRO A 29 -44.91 -30.74 -9.71
N HIS A 30 -44.35 -31.77 -10.36
CA HIS A 30 -43.30 -32.60 -9.78
C HIS A 30 -42.07 -32.66 -10.69
N GLY A 31 -41.34 -31.55 -10.75
CA GLY A 31 -39.93 -31.59 -11.13
C GLY A 31 -39.11 -32.38 -10.09
N PRO A 32 -37.85 -32.75 -10.40
CA PRO A 32 -36.97 -33.38 -9.42
C PRO A 32 -36.86 -32.49 -8.18
N ALA A 33 -36.74 -33.10 -7.00
CA ALA A 33 -36.60 -32.37 -5.76
C ALA A 33 -35.46 -31.34 -5.86
N PRO A 34 -35.62 -30.10 -5.36
CA PRO A 34 -34.53 -29.15 -5.34
C PRO A 34 -33.37 -29.79 -4.59
N ILE A 35 -32.17 -29.74 -5.18
CA ILE A 35 -30.94 -30.08 -4.47
C ILE A 35 -30.96 -29.23 -3.19
N GLN A 36 -30.93 -29.89 -2.03
CA GLN A 36 -30.74 -29.20 -0.77
C GLN A 36 -29.31 -28.66 -0.79
N VAL A 37 -29.17 -27.41 -1.24
CA VAL A 37 -27.96 -26.63 -1.01
C VAL A 37 -27.91 -26.44 0.50
N ASP A 38 -26.96 -27.13 1.14
CA ASP A 38 -26.86 -27.27 2.59
C ASP A 38 -26.96 -25.94 3.35
N ASP A 39 -27.36 -26.05 4.62
CA ASP A 39 -27.53 -24.93 5.53
C ASP A 39 -26.37 -23.93 5.45
N ALA A 40 -26.73 -22.65 5.36
CA ALA A 40 -25.80 -21.59 5.05
C ALA A 40 -24.61 -21.60 6.01
N GLN A 41 -23.41 -21.84 5.47
CA GLN A 41 -22.15 -21.63 6.18
C GLN A 41 -22.00 -20.13 6.48
N TYR A 42 -22.56 -19.74 7.63
CA TYR A 42 -22.33 -18.47 8.28
C TYR A 42 -21.12 -18.60 9.18
N ASP A 43 -20.22 -17.62 9.10
CA ASP A 43 -18.99 -17.59 9.87
C ASP A 43 -19.32 -17.54 11.37
N SER A 44 -19.11 -18.66 12.07
CA SER A 44 -19.29 -18.79 13.53
C SER A 44 -18.15 -18.15 14.32
N ASN A 45 -16.93 -18.22 13.79
CA ASN A 45 -15.70 -17.76 14.44
C ASN A 45 -15.53 -16.24 14.38
N THR A 46 -16.26 -15.52 13.51
CA THR A 46 -16.34 -14.05 13.53
C THR A 46 -17.34 -13.56 14.59
N HIS A 47 -16.95 -12.59 15.41
CA HIS A 47 -17.80 -11.98 16.44
C HIS A 47 -18.96 -11.17 15.81
N PRO A 48 -20.20 -11.20 16.36
CA PRO A 48 -21.37 -10.55 15.77
C PRO A 48 -21.19 -9.07 15.38
N TYR A 49 -20.39 -8.33 16.16
CA TYR A 49 -20.01 -6.94 15.91
C TYR A 49 -19.44 -6.66 14.51
N TRP A 50 -18.71 -7.62 13.92
CA TRP A 50 -18.07 -7.46 12.62
C TRP A 50 -18.95 -7.88 11.44
N LYS A 51 -19.98 -8.72 11.65
CA LYS A 51 -20.69 -9.47 10.57
C LYS A 51 -21.41 -8.62 9.52
N ASP A 52 -21.64 -7.34 9.79
CA ASP A 52 -22.20 -6.37 8.82
C ASP A 52 -21.21 -5.23 8.44
N ARG A 53 -20.01 -5.21 9.02
CA ARG A 53 -19.00 -4.13 8.90
C ARG A 53 -17.79 -4.53 8.06
N VAL A 54 -17.42 -5.81 8.07
CA VAL A 54 -16.34 -6.38 7.22
C VAL A 54 -16.91 -7.32 6.16
N VAL A 55 -16.14 -7.53 5.10
CA VAL A 55 -16.40 -8.53 4.06
C VAL A 55 -16.33 -9.95 4.66
N PRO A 56 -17.28 -10.86 4.33
CA PRO A 56 -17.20 -12.26 4.76
C PRO A 56 -15.87 -12.92 4.36
N ARG A 57 -15.34 -13.80 5.24
CA ARG A 57 -14.14 -14.57 4.95
C ARG A 57 -14.35 -15.54 3.77
N PRO A 58 -13.29 -15.94 3.03
CA PRO A 58 -13.39 -16.98 2.00
C PRO A 58 -14.10 -18.24 2.52
N GLY A 59 -14.91 -18.87 1.67
CA GLY A 59 -15.87 -19.92 2.02
C GLY A 59 -17.24 -19.42 2.47
N PHE A 60 -17.32 -18.29 3.16
CA PHE A 60 -18.55 -17.79 3.78
C PHE A 60 -19.29 -16.73 2.92
N ARG A 61 -20.59 -16.54 3.19
CA ARG A 61 -21.44 -15.53 2.53
C ARG A 61 -22.01 -14.51 3.53
N SER A 62 -22.43 -13.36 3.02
CA SER A 62 -23.24 -12.40 3.79
C SER A 62 -24.62 -12.97 4.14
N PRO A 63 -25.27 -12.52 5.23
CA PRO A 63 -26.67 -12.87 5.53
C PRO A 63 -27.63 -12.50 4.40
N ARG A 64 -28.72 -13.28 4.23
CA ARG A 64 -29.81 -12.94 3.29
C ARG A 64 -30.69 -11.75 3.72
N THR A 65 -30.31 -11.07 4.80
CA THR A 65 -30.94 -9.84 5.29
C THR A 65 -29.86 -8.78 5.54
N LEU A 66 -30.08 -7.60 4.98
CA LEU A 66 -29.27 -6.42 5.27
C LEU A 66 -30.00 -5.58 6.32
N GLY A 67 -29.41 -5.49 7.52
CA GLY A 67 -29.95 -4.71 8.63
C GLY A 67 -29.97 -3.19 8.37
N ALA A 68 -30.45 -2.45 9.36
CA ALA A 68 -30.30 -1.00 9.41
C ALA A 68 -28.82 -0.62 9.33
N THR A 69 -28.47 0.38 8.52
CA THR A 69 -27.10 0.94 8.57
C THR A 69 -26.93 1.63 9.93
N VAL A 70 -25.96 1.18 10.73
CA VAL A 70 -25.74 1.71 12.07
C VAL A 70 -25.24 3.17 11.98
N GLU A 71 -26.14 4.15 12.13
CA GLU A 71 -25.81 5.58 12.23
C GLU A 71 -25.00 5.84 13.52
N SER A 72 -23.70 5.56 13.47
CA SER A 72 -22.70 5.91 14.50
C SER A 72 -23.13 5.61 15.94
N ALA A 73 -23.49 4.36 16.22
CA ALA A 73 -23.76 3.90 17.57
C ALA A 73 -22.48 3.94 18.42
N ARG A 74 -22.19 5.10 19.03
CA ARG A 74 -21.35 5.18 20.23
C ARG A 74 -21.92 4.19 21.22
N ILE A 75 -21.13 3.18 21.60
CA ILE A 75 -21.57 2.14 22.54
C ILE A 75 -21.73 2.80 23.91
N VAL A 76 -22.95 3.25 24.22
CA VAL A 76 -23.36 3.53 25.59
C VAL A 76 -23.44 2.17 26.28
N ILE A 77 -22.37 1.80 26.99
CA ILE A 77 -22.31 0.60 27.81
C ILE A 77 -23.38 0.75 28.90
N LYS A 78 -24.51 0.07 28.70
CA LYS A 78 -25.57 -0.01 29.71
C LYS A 78 -25.17 -1.06 30.74
N ASP A 79 -24.50 -0.66 31.81
CA ASP A 79 -24.52 -1.45 33.05
C ASP A 79 -26.01 -1.62 33.46
N PRO A 80 -26.52 -2.85 33.62
CA PRO A 80 -27.94 -3.09 33.91
C PRO A 80 -28.46 -2.50 35.24
N ARG A 81 -27.61 -1.89 36.07
CA ARG A 81 -27.91 -1.60 37.49
C ARG A 81 -28.34 -0.16 37.82
N ASN A 82 -28.37 0.78 36.87
CA ASN A 82 -28.88 2.14 37.10
C ASN A 82 -29.99 2.52 36.10
N LEU A 83 -31.21 2.04 36.37
CA LEU A 83 -32.45 2.43 35.70
C LEU A 83 -33.32 3.28 36.64
N ASN A 84 -32.95 4.54 36.86
CA ASN A 84 -33.81 5.57 37.48
C ASN A 84 -33.19 6.98 37.36
N GLU A 85 -33.17 7.60 36.17
CA GLU A 85 -33.18 9.07 35.99
C GLU A 85 -33.26 9.54 34.50
N ILE A 86 -34.23 9.05 33.71
CA ILE A 86 -34.60 9.71 32.43
C ILE A 86 -36.12 9.73 32.27
N GLN A 87 -36.75 10.85 32.65
CA GLN A 87 -38.07 11.24 32.13
C GLN A 87 -38.14 12.75 31.86
N THR A 88 -38.92 13.12 30.84
CA THR A 88 -39.29 14.48 30.43
C THR A 88 -38.15 15.44 30.00
N LYS A 89 -38.05 15.63 28.68
CA LYS A 89 -38.59 16.86 28.06
C LYS A 89 -38.95 16.60 26.60
N GLN A 90 -40.19 16.93 26.23
CA GLN A 90 -40.73 16.78 24.88
C GLN A 90 -40.53 18.06 24.06
N LEU A 91 -40.54 17.91 22.74
CA LEU A 91 -40.56 19.00 21.76
C LEU A 91 -41.95 19.63 21.69
N LEU A 92 -42.05 20.97 21.69
CA LEU A 92 -43.20 21.72 21.17
C LEU A 92 -42.76 23.06 20.51
N PRO A 93 -43.58 23.67 19.62
CA PRO A 93 -43.14 24.59 18.56
C PRO A 93 -43.32 26.12 18.89
N PRO A 94 -42.85 27.05 18.04
CA PRO A 94 -42.70 28.47 18.40
C PRO A 94 -43.96 29.35 18.20
N ARG A 95 -44.03 30.45 18.95
CA ARG A 95 -44.92 31.63 18.73
C ARG A 95 -44.20 32.94 19.10
N SER A 96 -44.79 34.09 18.75
CA SER A 96 -44.13 35.39 18.59
C SER A 96 -44.82 36.55 19.32
N LEU A 97 -44.11 37.69 19.46
CA LEU A 97 -44.59 39.04 19.91
C LEU A 97 -44.98 39.12 21.41
N ASN A 98 -44.53 40.09 22.23
CA ASN A 98 -44.39 41.54 22.03
C ASN A 98 -43.30 42.23 22.92
N GLN A 99 -43.12 43.54 22.73
CA GLN A 99 -42.24 44.50 23.46
C GLN A 99 -42.88 45.05 24.77
N PRO A 100 -42.22 45.87 25.67
CA PRO A 100 -41.33 47.03 25.34
C PRO A 100 -40.12 47.40 26.27
N GLN A 101 -39.24 48.26 25.73
CA GLN A 101 -38.53 49.47 26.27
C GLN A 101 -38.26 49.62 27.80
N SER A 102 -37.17 50.24 28.33
CA SER A 102 -35.93 50.94 27.88
C SER A 102 -35.04 51.21 29.15
N PRO A 103 -33.93 52.02 29.22
CA PRO A 103 -33.21 52.83 28.22
C PRO A 103 -31.64 52.80 28.19
N ILE A 104 -31.10 53.02 26.98
CA ILE A 104 -29.97 53.89 26.57
C ILE A 104 -28.87 54.28 27.61
N GLN A 105 -27.60 53.88 27.39
CA GLN A 105 -26.48 54.78 27.00
C GLN A 105 -25.14 54.09 26.64
N HIS A 106 -24.43 54.74 25.73
CA HIS A 106 -23.05 54.66 25.18
C HIS A 106 -21.89 54.02 26.00
N ARG A 107 -20.76 53.59 25.39
CA ARG A 107 -20.33 53.33 23.98
C ARG A 107 -18.86 52.89 23.96
N GLU A 108 -18.50 51.78 23.33
CA GLU A 108 -17.18 51.54 22.69
C GLU A 108 -17.20 50.25 21.84
N THR A 109 -16.24 50.09 20.92
CA THR A 109 -16.26 49.03 19.87
C THR A 109 -14.88 48.38 19.67
N PRO A 110 -14.81 47.04 19.71
CA PRO A 110 -13.80 46.26 19.01
C PRO A 110 -14.36 45.59 17.74
N GLU A 111 -13.47 45.32 16.80
CA GLU A 111 -13.75 45.05 15.39
C GLU A 111 -14.38 43.68 15.07
N ASN A 112 -14.92 43.57 13.85
CA ASN A 112 -15.66 42.41 13.33
C ASN A 112 -14.86 41.09 13.38
N SER A 113 -15.23 40.18 14.28
CA SER A 113 -14.96 38.75 14.08
C SER A 113 -15.88 38.21 12.98
N THR A 114 -15.35 38.03 11.77
CA THR A 114 -16.12 37.46 10.65
C THR A 114 -16.37 35.97 10.86
N ASN A 115 -17.40 35.64 11.64
CA ASN A 115 -17.96 34.30 11.76
C ASN A 115 -18.61 33.87 10.43
N ILE A 116 -17.77 33.50 9.45
CA ILE A 116 -18.20 32.88 8.20
C ILE A 116 -18.88 31.56 8.56
N PRO A 117 -20.17 31.36 8.20
CA PRO A 117 -20.90 30.18 8.62
C PRO A 117 -20.25 28.90 8.09
N LEU A 118 -20.24 27.87 8.94
CA LEU A 118 -19.92 26.51 8.51
C LEU A 118 -20.86 26.11 7.37
N PRO A 119 -20.39 25.41 6.31
CA PRO A 119 -21.26 24.90 5.27
C PRO A 119 -22.36 24.03 5.87
N ALA A 120 -23.62 24.37 5.59
CA ALA A 120 -24.74 23.56 6.03
C ALA A 120 -24.60 22.13 5.47
N PRO A 121 -24.84 21.07 6.26
CA PRO A 121 -24.74 19.70 5.78
C PRO A 121 -25.70 19.49 4.60
N SER A 122 -25.23 18.79 3.56
CA SER A 122 -26.01 18.54 2.35
C SER A 122 -27.34 17.87 2.71
N PHE A 123 -28.46 18.52 2.35
CA PHE A 123 -29.79 18.02 2.68
C PHE A 123 -30.07 16.66 2.02
N VAL A 124 -30.17 15.62 2.85
CA VAL A 124 -30.60 14.27 2.44
C VAL A 124 -32.10 14.14 2.73
N PRO A 125 -32.95 13.95 1.71
CA PRO A 125 -34.39 13.73 1.91
C PRO A 125 -34.68 12.57 2.88
N LYS A 126 -35.64 12.78 3.79
CA LYS A 126 -35.97 11.80 4.84
C LYS A 126 -36.25 10.40 4.28
N CYS A 127 -37.01 10.30 3.19
CA CYS A 127 -37.31 9.02 2.53
C CYS A 127 -36.05 8.21 2.18
N LEU A 128 -34.95 8.84 1.76
CA LEU A 128 -33.70 8.11 1.49
C LEU A 128 -33.07 7.57 2.78
N LYS A 129 -33.10 8.35 3.88
CA LYS A 129 -32.65 7.88 5.20
C LYS A 129 -33.51 6.72 5.72
N ASP A 130 -34.83 6.84 5.59
CA ASP A 130 -35.78 5.80 5.98
C ASP A 130 -35.44 4.48 5.25
N ILE A 131 -35.14 4.53 3.94
CA ILE A 131 -34.66 3.38 3.15
C ILE A 131 -33.32 2.83 3.66
N GLN A 132 -32.35 3.68 4.01
CA GLN A 132 -31.02 3.24 4.49
C GLN A 132 -31.05 2.65 5.92
N SER A 133 -32.11 2.94 6.67
CA SER A 133 -32.40 2.42 8.01
C SER A 133 -33.32 1.19 8.03
N ALA A 134 -34.09 0.95 6.97
CA ALA A 134 -34.98 -0.20 6.86
C ALA A 134 -34.22 -1.51 6.59
N ILE A 135 -34.72 -2.62 7.14
CA ILE A 135 -34.22 -3.96 6.85
C ILE A 135 -34.59 -4.33 5.40
N HIS A 136 -33.62 -4.85 4.65
CA HIS A 136 -33.82 -5.31 3.27
C HIS A 136 -33.52 -6.81 3.18
N GLN A 137 -34.23 -7.54 2.32
CA GLN A 137 -33.74 -8.81 1.80
C GLN A 137 -32.49 -8.52 0.97
N LEU A 138 -31.39 -9.20 1.31
CA LEU A 138 -30.12 -9.09 0.60
C LEU A 138 -29.93 -10.35 -0.25
N GLU A 139 -29.55 -10.15 -1.51
CA GLU A 139 -29.02 -11.23 -2.34
C GLU A 139 -27.49 -11.20 -2.20
N PRO A 140 -26.90 -12.09 -1.38
CA PRO A 140 -25.47 -12.07 -1.09
C PRO A 140 -24.69 -12.66 -2.27
N LEU A 141 -23.44 -12.23 -2.43
CA LEU A 141 -22.56 -12.78 -3.44
C LEU A 141 -22.27 -14.28 -3.22
N PRO A 142 -21.86 -15.01 -4.27
CA PRO A 142 -21.16 -16.27 -4.08
C PRO A 142 -19.92 -16.08 -3.18
N PRO A 143 -19.56 -17.08 -2.36
CA PRO A 143 -18.39 -17.01 -1.51
C PRO A 143 -17.14 -16.99 -2.38
N ILE A 144 -16.11 -16.25 -1.97
CA ILE A 144 -14.79 -16.42 -2.58
C ILE A 144 -14.28 -17.82 -2.13
N PRO A 145 -13.92 -18.75 -3.02
CA PRO A 145 -13.30 -20.00 -2.60
C PRO A 145 -11.96 -19.73 -1.91
N PRO A 146 -11.54 -20.55 -0.93
CA PRO A 146 -10.18 -20.46 -0.41
C PRO A 146 -9.17 -20.56 -1.55
N PHE A 147 -8.11 -19.76 -1.48
CA PHE A 147 -7.02 -19.76 -2.45
C PHE A 147 -5.68 -19.76 -1.71
N PRO A 148 -4.82 -20.77 -1.94
CA PRO A 148 -5.01 -21.91 -2.84
C PRO A 148 -6.19 -22.83 -2.44
N PRO A 149 -6.67 -23.71 -3.33
CA PRO A 149 -7.73 -24.67 -3.01
C PRO A 149 -7.36 -25.55 -1.82
N THR A 150 -8.36 -25.98 -1.04
CA THR A 150 -8.18 -26.80 0.17
C THR A 150 -7.53 -28.16 -0.09
N GLU A 151 -7.56 -28.62 -1.33
CA GLU A 151 -7.00 -29.88 -1.79
C GLU A 151 -5.52 -29.74 -2.19
N TYR A 152 -4.98 -28.51 -2.29
CA TYR A 152 -3.61 -28.28 -2.74
C TYR A 152 -2.58 -28.93 -1.81
N SER A 153 -2.71 -28.71 -0.49
CA SER A 153 -1.81 -29.29 0.51
C SER A 153 -1.89 -30.81 0.56
N SER A 154 -3.07 -31.41 0.37
CA SER A 154 -3.22 -32.88 0.36
C SER A 154 -2.70 -33.55 -0.93
N THR A 155 -2.21 -32.79 -1.92
CA THR A 155 -1.45 -33.36 -3.04
C THR A 155 -0.03 -33.81 -2.67
N PHE A 156 0.50 -33.37 -1.51
CA PHE A 156 1.88 -33.69 -1.09
C PHE A 156 2.09 -33.89 0.42
N LEU A 157 1.21 -33.37 1.29
CA LEU A 157 1.27 -33.60 2.74
C LEU A 157 0.36 -34.75 3.19
N LEU A 158 0.83 -35.46 4.22
CA LEU A 158 0.04 -36.45 4.94
C LEU A 158 -1.08 -35.73 5.75
N PRO A 159 -2.29 -36.29 5.89
CA PRO A 159 -3.43 -35.56 6.45
C PRO A 159 -3.23 -34.98 7.86
N HIS A 160 -2.40 -35.61 8.70
CA HIS A 160 -2.08 -35.13 10.05
C HIS A 160 -0.98 -34.04 10.08
N LEU A 161 -0.25 -33.82 9.00
CA LEU A 161 0.70 -32.70 8.84
C LEU A 161 0.03 -31.41 8.35
N ILE A 162 -1.24 -31.47 7.91
CA ILE A 162 -1.97 -30.30 7.40
C ILE A 162 -2.47 -29.47 8.59
N GLU A 163 -1.67 -28.49 9.00
CA GLU A 163 -2.07 -27.52 10.04
C GLU A 163 -3.21 -26.61 9.51
N LYS A 164 -4.23 -26.37 10.35
CA LYS A 164 -5.24 -25.34 10.08
C LYS A 164 -4.75 -23.98 10.57
N ARG A 165 -4.92 -22.96 9.72
CA ARG A 165 -4.48 -21.58 9.97
C ARG A 165 -5.69 -20.65 9.98
N GLU A 166 -6.15 -20.25 11.16
CA GLU A 166 -7.33 -19.40 11.33
C GLU A 166 -7.05 -18.18 12.23
N SER A 167 -7.06 -17.01 11.60
CA SER A 167 -7.00 -15.69 12.26
C SER A 167 -8.06 -15.53 13.34
N GLN A 168 -7.64 -15.02 14.50
CA GLN A 168 -8.49 -14.66 15.64
C GLN A 168 -8.82 -13.16 15.70
N LEU A 169 -8.25 -12.34 14.81
CA LEU A 169 -8.48 -10.89 14.72
C LEU A 169 -9.97 -10.49 14.81
N LEU A 170 -10.85 -11.27 14.17
CA LEU A 170 -12.29 -11.01 14.11
C LEU A 170 -13.13 -11.80 15.13
N SER A 171 -12.54 -12.64 15.99
CA SER A 171 -13.30 -13.46 16.97
C SER A 171 -13.64 -12.71 18.27
N ARG A 172 -13.09 -11.51 18.47
CA ARG A 172 -13.34 -10.63 19.62
C ARG A 172 -13.80 -9.24 19.19
N LEU A 173 -14.26 -8.43 20.14
CA LEU A 173 -14.42 -6.98 19.95
C LEU A 173 -13.04 -6.31 19.76
N PRO A 174 -12.95 -5.15 19.10
CA PRO A 174 -11.77 -4.29 19.18
C PRO A 174 -11.63 -3.73 20.60
N PRO A 175 -10.41 -3.43 21.06
CA PRO A 175 -10.16 -2.83 22.37
C PRO A 175 -10.78 -1.43 22.47
N THR A 176 -11.17 -1.03 23.68
CA THR A 176 -11.59 0.35 23.97
C THR A 176 -10.39 1.30 24.01
N LYS A 177 -10.63 2.61 23.86
CA LYS A 177 -9.57 3.64 23.85
C LYS A 177 -8.84 3.83 25.19
N GLU A 178 -9.29 3.16 26.24
CA GLU A 178 -8.74 3.23 27.60
C GLU A 178 -7.95 1.96 27.97
N GLU A 179 -8.00 0.91 27.13
CA GLU A 179 -7.20 -0.30 27.33
C GLU A 179 -5.71 -0.04 26.99
N PRO A 180 -4.77 -0.37 27.90
CA PRO A 180 -3.35 -0.21 27.63
C PRO A 180 -2.88 -1.29 26.63
N ILE A 181 -2.16 -0.85 25.60
CA ILE A 181 -1.49 -1.74 24.66
C ILE A 181 -0.25 -2.33 25.36
N VAL A 182 -0.08 -3.65 25.27
CA VAL A 182 1.05 -4.37 25.87
C VAL A 182 2.36 -3.91 25.19
N PRO A 183 3.49 -3.75 25.91
CA PRO A 183 4.78 -3.43 25.28
C PRO A 183 5.19 -4.43 24.20
N LEU A 184 5.93 -3.95 23.18
CA LEU A 184 6.43 -4.80 22.10
C LEU A 184 7.69 -5.56 22.53
N ASP A 185 7.52 -6.81 22.96
CA ASP A 185 8.59 -7.73 23.33
C ASP A 185 8.43 -9.12 22.66
N SER A 186 9.40 -10.01 22.87
CA SER A 186 9.43 -11.35 22.26
C SER A 186 8.47 -12.35 22.88
N THR A 187 7.89 -12.05 24.04
CA THR A 187 6.92 -12.90 24.77
C THR A 187 5.47 -12.48 24.54
N HIS A 188 5.22 -11.20 24.27
CA HIS A 188 3.88 -10.61 24.05
C HIS A 188 3.67 -10.15 22.59
N TYR A 189 4.39 -10.75 21.64
CA TYR A 189 4.45 -10.28 20.25
C TYR A 189 3.10 -10.30 19.53
N HIS A 190 2.22 -11.24 19.87
CA HIS A 190 0.86 -11.34 19.31
C HIS A 190 -0.12 -10.41 20.06
N GLU A 191 0.03 -10.36 21.37
CA GLU A 191 -0.73 -9.55 22.32
C GLU A 191 -0.54 -8.04 22.07
N HIS A 192 0.63 -7.63 21.57
CA HIS A 192 0.89 -6.27 21.08
C HIS A 192 0.19 -5.99 19.74
N TRP A 193 0.51 -6.76 18.68
CA TRP A 193 0.08 -6.43 17.33
C TRP A 193 -1.42 -6.72 17.03
N SER A 194 -2.01 -7.76 17.63
CA SER A 194 -3.42 -8.13 17.40
C SER A 194 -4.41 -6.99 17.71
N PRO A 195 -4.42 -6.35 18.91
CA PRO A 195 -5.32 -5.24 19.20
C PRO A 195 -5.08 -4.02 18.29
N ILE A 196 -3.83 -3.74 17.91
CA ILE A 196 -3.49 -2.63 17.01
C ILE A 196 -4.10 -2.84 15.62
N LEU A 197 -4.04 -4.08 15.09
CA LEU A 197 -4.69 -4.44 13.84
C LEU A 197 -6.23 -4.35 13.93
N GLN A 198 -6.83 -4.69 15.08
CA GLN A 198 -8.27 -4.52 15.31
C GLN A 198 -8.69 -3.04 15.31
N ILE A 199 -7.87 -2.15 15.87
CA ILE A 199 -8.10 -0.69 15.91
C ILE A 199 -8.10 -0.11 14.48
N GLU A 200 -7.15 -0.49 13.62
CA GLU A 200 -7.11 -0.02 12.22
C GLU A 200 -8.33 -0.54 11.43
N VAL A 201 -8.71 -1.81 11.60
CA VAL A 201 -9.90 -2.37 10.96
C VAL A 201 -11.18 -1.68 11.45
N ASP A 202 -11.31 -1.42 12.76
CA ASP A 202 -12.47 -0.67 13.28
C ASP A 202 -12.54 0.75 12.75
N CYS A 203 -11.40 1.44 12.66
CA CYS A 203 -11.33 2.80 12.13
C CYS A 203 -11.77 2.82 10.66
N LEU A 204 -11.26 1.90 9.83
CA LEU A 204 -11.69 1.74 8.43
C LEU A 204 -13.18 1.41 8.32
N CYS A 205 -13.71 0.52 9.17
CA CYS A 205 -15.14 0.19 9.21
C CYS A 205 -15.98 1.42 9.57
N SER A 206 -15.58 2.19 10.58
CA SER A 206 -16.26 3.40 11.04
C SER A 206 -16.22 4.53 10.01
N GLN A 207 -15.07 4.75 9.36
CA GLN A 207 -14.94 5.70 8.25
C GLN A 207 -15.90 5.34 7.11
N ARG A 208 -15.92 4.09 6.67
CA ARG A 208 -16.81 3.64 5.57
C ARG A 208 -18.29 3.63 5.94
N ALA A 209 -18.64 3.28 7.18
CA ALA A 209 -20.02 3.35 7.67
C ALA A 209 -20.58 4.78 7.68
N SER A 210 -19.72 5.80 7.82
CA SER A 210 -20.11 7.21 7.70
C SER A 210 -20.36 7.68 6.27
N ILE A 211 -19.98 6.89 5.26
CA ILE A 211 -20.01 7.24 3.84
C ILE A 211 -21.11 6.46 3.12
N VAL A 212 -22.26 7.12 2.95
CA VAL A 212 -23.37 6.64 2.12
C VAL A 212 -23.51 7.54 0.89
N LEU A 213 -23.55 6.93 -0.30
CA LEU A 213 -23.90 7.64 -1.54
C LEU A 213 -25.41 7.54 -1.74
N TRP A 214 -26.09 8.68 -1.73
CA TRP A 214 -27.55 8.78 -1.76
C TRP A 214 -28.07 8.98 -3.18
N SER A 215 -29.13 8.24 -3.56
CA SER A 215 -29.82 8.39 -4.85
C SER A 215 -28.89 8.31 -6.08
N VAL A 216 -27.98 7.34 -6.09
CA VAL A 216 -27.04 7.10 -7.19
C VAL A 216 -27.78 6.53 -8.39
N LYS A 217 -27.63 7.19 -9.55
CA LYS A 217 -28.21 6.79 -10.85
C LYS A 217 -27.16 6.44 -11.91
N ASP A 218 -25.89 6.69 -11.62
CA ASP A 218 -24.78 6.58 -12.58
C ASP A 218 -24.05 5.23 -12.50
N LEU A 219 -24.76 4.17 -12.10
CA LEU A 219 -24.28 2.79 -12.20
C LEU A 219 -24.40 2.33 -13.65
N LYS A 220 -23.26 2.06 -14.29
CA LYS A 220 -23.21 1.68 -15.71
C LYS A 220 -22.64 0.28 -15.87
N LEU A 221 -23.36 -0.57 -16.57
CA LEU A 221 -22.84 -1.87 -17.01
C LEU A 221 -21.63 -1.66 -17.94
N THR A 222 -20.58 -2.48 -17.81
CA THR A 222 -19.37 -2.42 -18.65
C THR A 222 -19.07 -3.73 -19.39
N ASP A 223 -19.38 -4.89 -18.80
CA ASP A 223 -19.40 -6.18 -19.51
C ASP A 223 -20.50 -7.07 -18.93
N TRP A 224 -21.53 -7.35 -19.75
CA TRP A 224 -22.64 -8.22 -19.40
C TRP A 224 -22.20 -9.67 -19.16
N LYS A 225 -21.30 -10.19 -20.00
CA LYS A 225 -20.86 -11.60 -19.96
C LYS A 225 -19.93 -11.91 -18.77
N ARG A 226 -19.55 -10.87 -18.01
CA ARG A 226 -18.70 -10.94 -16.81
C ARG A 226 -19.34 -10.33 -15.58
N ASN A 227 -20.63 -9.97 -15.65
CA ASN A 227 -21.35 -9.34 -14.55
C ASN A 227 -20.66 -8.04 -14.05
N GLU A 228 -19.91 -7.34 -14.93
CA GLU A 228 -19.08 -6.17 -14.60
C GLU A 228 -19.85 -4.87 -14.78
N PHE A 229 -19.89 -4.07 -13.72
CA PHE A 229 -20.47 -2.72 -13.67
C PHE A 229 -19.42 -1.70 -13.24
N SER A 230 -19.69 -0.43 -13.47
CA SER A 230 -18.86 0.71 -13.08
C SER A 230 -19.66 1.76 -12.31
N LEU A 231 -19.09 2.23 -11.21
CA LEU A 231 -19.70 3.17 -10.27
C LEU A 231 -18.78 4.38 -10.09
N VAL A 232 -19.30 5.59 -10.33
CA VAL A 232 -18.61 6.83 -9.98
C VAL A 232 -18.74 7.07 -8.46
N VAL A 233 -17.61 7.09 -7.75
CA VAL A 233 -17.55 7.35 -6.30
C VAL A 233 -16.93 8.73 -6.05
N PRO A 234 -17.70 9.72 -5.53
CA PRO A 234 -17.16 11.01 -5.11
C PRO A 234 -16.01 10.86 -4.11
N GLY A 235 -14.95 11.67 -4.27
CA GLY A 235 -13.77 11.66 -3.39
C GLY A 235 -12.83 10.44 -3.55
N LEU A 236 -13.23 9.39 -4.29
CA LEU A 236 -12.38 8.21 -4.55
C LEU A 236 -11.02 8.58 -5.14
N ARG A 237 -10.97 9.66 -5.92
CA ARG A 237 -9.72 10.18 -6.47
C ARG A 237 -8.80 10.49 -5.29
N GLU A 238 -9.24 11.31 -4.34
CA GLU A 238 -8.58 11.74 -3.10
C GLU A 238 -8.33 10.61 -2.06
N ASN A 239 -8.41 9.34 -2.45
CA ASN A 239 -8.39 8.18 -1.56
C ASN A 239 -9.49 8.22 -0.47
N TYR A 240 -10.62 8.93 -0.68
CA TYR A 240 -11.67 9.10 0.34
C TYR A 240 -13.09 8.91 -0.24
N PRO A 241 -13.77 7.77 -0.02
CA PRO A 241 -13.36 6.63 0.80
C PRO A 241 -12.09 5.94 0.26
N ARG A 242 -11.26 5.44 1.19
CA ARG A 242 -10.18 4.50 0.88
C ARG A 242 -10.84 3.18 0.49
N LEU A 243 -11.02 2.94 -0.80
CA LEU A 243 -11.45 1.67 -1.39
C LEU A 243 -10.30 1.03 -2.15
N ASP A 244 -10.17 -0.28 -2.00
CA ASP A 244 -9.15 -1.14 -2.58
C ASP A 244 -9.81 -2.44 -3.09
N ALA A 245 -9.06 -3.35 -3.73
CA ALA A 245 -9.65 -4.54 -4.35
C ALA A 245 -10.15 -5.58 -3.32
N GLY A 246 -11.22 -6.29 -3.67
CA GLY A 246 -11.89 -7.30 -2.82
C GLY A 246 -12.93 -6.74 -1.84
N ASP A 247 -12.95 -5.41 -1.63
CA ASP A 247 -13.97 -4.69 -0.86
C ASP A 247 -15.39 -4.98 -1.36
N LEU A 248 -16.40 -4.81 -0.49
CA LEU A 248 -17.80 -4.97 -0.85
C LEU A 248 -18.59 -3.67 -0.85
N VAL A 249 -19.57 -3.64 -1.74
CA VAL A 249 -20.51 -2.55 -1.98
C VAL A 249 -21.92 -3.11 -1.78
N LYS A 250 -22.67 -2.57 -0.82
CA LYS A 250 -24.08 -2.90 -0.56
C LYS A 250 -24.96 -1.82 -1.17
N MET A 251 -25.87 -2.22 -2.06
CA MET A 251 -26.71 -1.35 -2.88
C MET A 251 -28.19 -1.59 -2.56
N ARG A 252 -28.83 -0.68 -1.79
CA ARG A 252 -30.27 -0.73 -1.51
C ARG A 252 -31.05 -0.06 -2.65
N LEU A 253 -32.02 -0.74 -3.23
CA LEU A 253 -32.81 -0.22 -4.35
C LEU A 253 -33.76 0.90 -3.89
N VAL A 254 -33.73 2.04 -4.60
CA VAL A 254 -34.58 3.20 -4.35
C VAL A 254 -35.63 3.28 -5.47
N ILE A 255 -36.82 2.75 -5.21
CA ILE A 255 -37.95 2.86 -6.14
C ILE A 255 -38.62 4.24 -5.95
N PRO A 256 -38.72 5.08 -7.01
CA PRO A 256 -39.44 6.34 -6.92
C PRO A 256 -40.94 6.09 -6.79
N SER A 257 -41.56 6.64 -5.74
CA SER A 257 -43.02 6.65 -5.59
C SER A 257 -43.65 7.39 -6.78
N GLN A 258 -44.47 6.66 -7.55
CA GLN A 258 -45.35 7.29 -8.53
C GLN A 258 -46.59 7.82 -7.82
N ASN A 259 -46.94 9.06 -8.16
CA ASN A 259 -48.05 9.85 -7.62
C ASN A 259 -47.93 10.30 -6.16
N GLY A 260 -48.20 11.59 -5.94
CA GLY A 260 -48.63 12.06 -4.62
C GLY A 260 -50.06 11.64 -4.32
N TYR A 261 -50.44 11.82 -3.05
CA TYR A 261 -51.69 11.37 -2.41
C TYR A 261 -51.74 9.87 -2.03
N THR A 262 -52.20 9.63 -0.79
CA THR A 262 -52.29 8.34 -0.07
C THR A 262 -51.00 7.78 0.54
N ALA A 263 -51.19 6.97 1.59
CA ALA A 263 -50.31 6.70 2.74
C ALA A 263 -48.97 5.95 2.46
N PRO A 264 -48.01 5.93 3.41
CA PRO A 264 -46.63 5.53 3.12
C PRO A 264 -46.39 4.01 3.18
N PHE A 265 -46.25 3.39 2.01
CA PHE A 265 -45.60 2.09 1.86
C PHE A 265 -44.49 2.20 0.80
N PHE A 266 -43.26 2.49 1.24
CA PHE A 266 -42.09 2.39 0.38
C PHE A 266 -41.81 0.91 0.07
N GLN A 267 -41.90 0.51 -1.20
CA GLN A 267 -41.36 -0.78 -1.65
C GLN A 267 -39.83 -0.71 -1.71
N THR A 268 -39.20 -0.76 -0.55
CA THR A 268 -37.74 -0.87 -0.42
C THR A 268 -37.42 -1.97 0.57
N GLY A 269 -37.28 -3.17 0.02
CA GLY A 269 -36.93 -4.39 0.74
C GLY A 269 -35.99 -5.28 -0.06
N ILE A 270 -35.36 -4.78 -1.13
CA ILE A 270 -34.40 -5.52 -1.97
C ILE A 270 -33.07 -4.76 -2.00
N ALA A 271 -32.00 -5.47 -1.65
CA ALA A 271 -30.64 -4.99 -1.72
C ALA A 271 -29.74 -6.01 -2.44
N PHE A 272 -28.73 -5.50 -3.14
CA PHE A 272 -27.76 -6.30 -3.88
C PHE A 272 -26.36 -6.08 -3.29
N GLU A 273 -25.53 -7.12 -3.39
CA GLU A 273 -24.12 -7.08 -3.00
C GLU A 273 -23.22 -7.16 -4.24
N ALA A 274 -22.17 -6.33 -4.26
CA ALA A 274 -21.23 -6.24 -5.37
C ALA A 274 -19.78 -6.14 -4.86
N ARG A 275 -18.82 -6.72 -5.59
CA ARG A 275 -17.41 -6.77 -5.18
C ARG A 275 -16.54 -5.84 -6.01
N VAL A 276 -15.70 -5.06 -5.35
CA VAL A 276 -14.70 -4.20 -5.98
C VAL A 276 -13.62 -5.05 -6.64
N ILE A 277 -13.61 -5.09 -7.98
CA ILE A 277 -12.60 -5.82 -8.77
C ILE A 277 -11.46 -4.92 -9.22
N ALA A 278 -11.71 -3.63 -9.47
CA ALA A 278 -10.66 -2.65 -9.77
C ALA A 278 -11.05 -1.23 -9.34
N VAL A 279 -10.09 -0.47 -8.83
CA VAL A 279 -10.30 0.91 -8.37
C VAL A 279 -9.57 1.88 -9.28
N GLN A 280 -10.29 2.51 -10.21
CA GLN A 280 -9.74 3.54 -11.08
C GLN A 280 -9.70 4.90 -10.35
N LYS A 281 -8.79 5.00 -9.36
CA LYS A 281 -8.51 6.22 -8.56
C LYS A 281 -8.10 7.43 -9.41
N ARG A 282 -7.81 7.25 -10.70
CA ARG A 282 -7.74 8.35 -11.67
C ARG A 282 -9.16 8.85 -11.98
N GLU A 283 -9.95 8.03 -12.64
CA GLU A 283 -11.24 8.46 -13.21
C GLU A 283 -12.30 8.76 -12.13
N GLY A 284 -12.11 8.25 -10.90
CA GLY A 284 -13.11 8.33 -9.83
C GLY A 284 -14.14 7.21 -9.94
N VAL A 285 -13.77 6.12 -10.60
CA VAL A 285 -14.62 4.99 -10.94
C VAL A 285 -14.15 3.74 -10.21
N VAL A 286 -15.10 2.98 -9.67
CA VAL A 286 -14.89 1.63 -9.14
C VAL A 286 -15.54 0.64 -10.11
N HIS A 287 -14.83 -0.42 -10.47
CA HIS A 287 -15.39 -1.55 -11.21
C HIS A 287 -15.87 -2.61 -10.22
N LEU A 288 -17.07 -3.12 -10.46
CA LEU A 288 -17.87 -3.92 -9.55
C LEU A 288 -18.32 -5.21 -10.24
N TYR A 289 -18.06 -6.35 -9.63
CA TYR A 289 -18.65 -7.64 -10.01
C TYR A 289 -19.95 -7.85 -9.22
N ALA A 290 -21.10 -7.95 -9.91
CA ALA A 290 -22.41 -7.99 -9.25
C ALA A 290 -23.43 -8.97 -9.90
N PRO A 291 -23.18 -10.29 -9.90
CA PRO A 291 -24.12 -11.28 -10.46
C PRO A 291 -25.57 -11.18 -9.97
N PRO A 292 -25.89 -10.93 -8.67
CA PRO A 292 -27.29 -10.84 -8.22
C PRO A 292 -28.07 -9.69 -8.88
N LEU A 293 -27.40 -8.55 -9.10
CA LEU A 293 -28.01 -7.42 -9.81
C LEU A 293 -28.27 -7.78 -11.28
N GLU A 294 -27.40 -8.56 -11.91
CA GLU A 294 -27.62 -9.03 -13.28
C GLU A 294 -28.79 -10.02 -13.36
N GLU A 295 -28.86 -11.01 -12.46
CA GLU A 295 -29.96 -11.96 -12.38
C GLU A 295 -31.31 -11.24 -12.17
N TYR A 296 -31.34 -10.20 -11.34
CA TYR A 296 -32.50 -9.32 -11.19
C TYR A 296 -32.87 -8.56 -12.48
N ILE A 297 -31.88 -8.06 -13.24
CA ILE A 297 -32.12 -7.40 -14.54
C ILE A 297 -32.61 -8.42 -15.58
N GLN A 298 -32.06 -9.63 -15.62
CA GLN A 298 -32.52 -10.71 -16.49
C GLN A 298 -33.99 -11.06 -16.23
N ASN A 299 -34.36 -11.27 -14.96
CA ASN A 299 -35.69 -11.72 -14.56
C ASN A 299 -36.77 -10.62 -14.66
N TYR A 300 -36.46 -9.38 -14.28
CA TYR A 300 -37.46 -8.30 -14.16
C TYR A 300 -37.38 -7.22 -15.26
N TRP A 301 -36.27 -7.17 -16.02
CA TRP A 301 -36.05 -6.19 -17.09
C TRP A 301 -35.68 -6.88 -18.41
N THR A 302 -36.38 -7.97 -18.73
CA THR A 302 -36.14 -8.86 -19.89
C THR A 302 -35.87 -8.13 -21.21
N GLY A 303 -36.60 -7.04 -21.52
CA GLY A 303 -36.38 -6.24 -22.73
C GLY A 303 -35.02 -5.52 -22.78
N ILE A 304 -34.49 -5.12 -21.62
CA ILE A 304 -33.12 -4.57 -21.50
C ILE A 304 -32.10 -5.72 -21.55
N ALA A 305 -32.35 -6.81 -20.82
CA ALA A 305 -31.45 -7.98 -20.82
C ALA A 305 -31.28 -8.60 -22.23
N LEU A 306 -32.34 -8.68 -23.03
CA LEU A 306 -32.29 -9.14 -24.43
C LEU A 306 -31.45 -8.20 -25.32
N TYR A 307 -31.59 -6.89 -25.16
CA TYR A 307 -30.79 -5.90 -25.89
C TYR A 307 -29.29 -5.98 -25.52
N LEU A 308 -28.99 -6.14 -24.23
CA LEU A 308 -27.62 -6.28 -23.71
C LEU A 308 -26.97 -7.62 -24.10
N ALA A 309 -27.73 -8.70 -24.15
CA ALA A 309 -27.23 -10.01 -24.59
C ALA A 309 -26.96 -10.06 -26.11
N GLN A 310 -27.58 -9.19 -26.91
CA GLN A 310 -27.43 -9.11 -28.37
C GLN A 310 -26.39 -8.09 -28.83
N THR A 311 -25.85 -7.26 -27.94
CA THR A 311 -24.85 -6.24 -28.28
C THR A 311 -23.43 -6.76 -27.98
N GLU A 312 -22.58 -6.85 -29.02
CA GLU A 312 -21.18 -7.24 -28.88
C GLU A 312 -20.26 -6.06 -28.49
N ASP A 313 -20.74 -4.83 -28.62
CA ASP A 313 -19.98 -3.61 -28.31
C ASP A 313 -19.91 -3.34 -26.80
N HIS A 314 -18.68 -3.14 -26.29
CA HIS A 314 -18.39 -2.77 -24.90
C HIS A 314 -18.77 -1.31 -24.53
N ILE A 315 -19.91 -0.81 -24.99
CA ILE A 315 -20.38 0.56 -24.75
C ILE A 315 -21.08 0.63 -23.37
N PRO A 316 -20.63 1.46 -22.41
CA PRO A 316 -21.19 1.43 -21.06
C PRO A 316 -22.65 1.89 -20.97
N PHE A 317 -23.56 0.96 -20.70
CA PHE A 317 -25.00 1.21 -20.62
C PHE A 317 -25.42 1.68 -19.22
N GLN A 318 -26.12 2.81 -19.11
CA GLN A 318 -26.61 3.34 -17.84
C GLN A 318 -27.95 2.70 -17.44
N LEU A 319 -27.98 2.07 -16.27
CA LEU A 319 -29.18 1.38 -15.79
C LEU A 319 -30.29 2.37 -15.39
N PRO A 320 -31.58 2.06 -15.65
CA PRO A 320 -32.72 2.88 -15.21
C PRO A 320 -33.05 2.69 -13.70
N LEU A 321 -32.06 2.32 -12.89
CA LEU A 321 -32.19 1.98 -11.47
C LEU A 321 -31.52 3.05 -10.60
N THR A 322 -32.08 3.30 -9.41
CA THR A 322 -31.54 4.26 -8.43
C THR A 322 -31.18 3.52 -7.14
N PHE A 323 -30.05 3.83 -6.51
CA PHE A 323 -29.58 3.13 -5.31
C PHE A 323 -29.12 4.07 -4.19
N ASN A 324 -29.27 3.62 -2.94
CA ASN A 324 -28.41 4.07 -1.85
C ASN A 324 -27.26 3.08 -1.70
N ILE A 325 -26.02 3.57 -1.68
CA ILE A 325 -24.81 2.73 -1.74
C ILE A 325 -23.93 2.94 -0.50
N SER A 326 -23.42 1.85 0.06
CA SER A 326 -22.54 1.82 1.24
C SER A 326 -21.45 0.76 1.10
N PHE A 327 -20.34 0.90 1.85
CA PHE A 327 -19.09 0.14 1.64
C PHE A 327 -18.67 -0.64 2.89
N LEU A 328 -18.17 -1.87 2.72
CA LEU A 328 -17.66 -2.77 3.78
C LEU A 328 -16.15 -3.00 3.63
N VAL A 329 -15.43 -3.25 4.73
CA VAL A 329 -13.96 -3.43 4.74
C VAL A 329 -13.54 -4.85 4.41
N ASN A 330 -12.71 -5.04 3.37
CA ASN A 330 -11.98 -6.28 3.16
C ASN A 330 -10.92 -6.46 4.26
N ALA A 331 -11.29 -7.12 5.37
CA ALA A 331 -10.40 -7.36 6.50
C ALA A 331 -9.34 -8.45 6.22
N ARG A 332 -9.41 -9.20 5.10
CA ARG A 332 -8.51 -10.34 4.83
C ARG A 332 -7.03 -9.99 5.03
N PRO A 333 -6.45 -8.88 4.51
CA PRO A 333 -5.04 -8.57 4.70
C PRO A 333 -4.62 -8.50 6.17
N PHE A 334 -5.43 -7.88 7.03
CA PHE A 334 -5.17 -7.77 8.46
C PHE A 334 -5.27 -9.14 9.17
N CYS A 335 -6.20 -10.00 8.74
CA CYS A 335 -6.29 -11.38 9.23
C CYS A 335 -5.04 -12.22 8.84
N LEU A 336 -4.45 -11.98 7.66
CA LEU A 336 -3.20 -12.63 7.25
C LEU A 336 -2.00 -12.14 8.06
N MET A 337 -1.93 -10.82 8.31
CA MET A 337 -0.94 -10.21 9.20
C MET A 337 -1.00 -10.80 10.61
N GLU A 338 -2.18 -10.87 11.21
CA GLU A 338 -2.38 -11.41 12.56
C GLU A 338 -2.08 -12.91 12.63
N SER A 339 -2.43 -13.69 11.61
CA SER A 339 -2.06 -15.11 11.50
C SER A 339 -0.53 -15.31 11.46
N ALA A 340 0.19 -14.45 10.72
CA ALA A 340 1.65 -14.53 10.63
C ALA A 340 2.36 -14.09 11.91
N VAL A 341 1.85 -13.07 12.59
CA VAL A 341 2.31 -12.69 13.94
C VAL A 341 2.06 -13.83 14.94
N ALA A 342 0.89 -14.47 14.90
CA ALA A 342 0.54 -15.60 15.77
C ALA A 342 1.47 -16.82 15.53
N ASP A 343 1.75 -17.15 14.26
CA ASP A 343 2.71 -18.21 13.90
C ASP A 343 4.11 -17.95 14.47
N LEU A 344 4.61 -16.71 14.33
CA LEU A 344 5.95 -16.33 14.80
C LEU A 344 6.02 -16.27 16.33
N SER A 345 4.99 -15.73 17.00
CA SER A 345 4.89 -15.73 18.47
C SER A 345 4.88 -17.16 19.02
N ALA A 346 4.01 -18.03 18.49
CA ALA A 346 3.94 -19.43 18.91
C ALA A 346 5.25 -20.18 18.68
N ALA A 347 5.95 -19.93 17.56
CA ALA A 347 7.24 -20.53 17.28
C ALA A 347 8.36 -20.02 18.22
N MET A 348 8.36 -18.74 18.59
CA MET A 348 9.28 -18.22 19.62
C MET A 348 9.06 -18.94 20.97
N THR A 349 7.81 -19.01 21.45
CA THR A 349 7.48 -19.61 22.75
C THR A 349 7.74 -21.12 22.80
N ARG A 350 7.38 -21.88 21.75
CA ARG A 350 7.71 -23.32 21.64
C ARG A 350 9.21 -23.59 21.72
N THR A 351 10.02 -22.68 21.21
CA THR A 351 11.48 -22.82 21.26
C THR A 351 11.98 -22.73 22.70
N VAL A 352 11.49 -21.75 23.46
CA VAL A 352 11.87 -21.54 24.87
C VAL A 352 11.51 -22.74 25.74
N THR A 353 10.34 -23.35 25.55
CA THR A 353 9.92 -24.53 26.34
C THR A 353 10.73 -25.80 26.10
N ASN A 354 11.47 -25.88 24.99
CA ASN A 354 12.28 -27.05 24.62
C ASN A 354 13.77 -26.89 24.96
N LEU A 355 14.19 -25.72 25.47
CA LEU A 355 15.58 -25.43 25.80
C LEU A 355 15.90 -25.85 27.24
N THR A 356 16.86 -26.76 27.38
CA THR A 356 17.37 -27.23 28.69
C THR A 356 18.41 -26.29 29.32
N THR A 357 18.73 -25.17 28.67
CA THR A 357 19.68 -24.16 29.17
C THR A 357 19.10 -22.76 29.02
N GLU A 358 19.28 -21.92 30.04
CA GLU A 358 18.60 -20.62 30.22
C GLU A 358 19.09 -19.50 29.27
N ASN A 359 19.77 -19.83 28.16
CA ASN A 359 20.66 -18.88 27.48
C ASN A 359 20.67 -18.89 25.94
N GLU A 360 19.87 -19.75 25.28
CA GLU A 360 19.73 -19.76 23.82
C GLU A 360 18.49 -18.99 23.34
N THR A 361 18.63 -18.22 22.27
CA THR A 361 17.54 -17.45 21.63
C THR A 361 17.16 -18.04 20.28
N SER A 362 15.86 -18.27 20.06
CA SER A 362 15.33 -18.79 18.78
C SER A 362 15.74 -17.93 17.59
N LEU A 363 15.80 -18.51 16.38
CA LEU A 363 16.12 -17.75 15.17
C LEU A 363 15.15 -16.59 14.96
N ILE A 364 13.88 -16.79 15.29
CA ILE A 364 12.81 -15.78 15.16
C ILE A 364 13.01 -14.64 16.18
N ALA A 365 13.36 -14.95 17.43
CA ALA A 365 13.72 -13.92 18.41
C ALA A 365 14.96 -13.12 17.96
N ARG A 366 15.98 -13.80 17.42
CA ARG A 366 17.15 -13.13 16.80
C ARG A 366 16.82 -12.33 15.54
N TRP A 367 15.65 -12.54 14.92
CA TRP A 367 15.19 -11.75 13.77
C TRP A 367 14.33 -10.54 14.15
N LEU A 368 13.45 -10.69 15.14
CA LEU A 368 12.50 -9.65 15.55
C LEU A 368 13.04 -8.77 16.70
N PHE A 369 13.91 -9.33 17.54
CA PHE A 369 14.51 -8.69 18.72
C PHE A 369 16.03 -8.94 18.82
N PRO A 370 16.84 -8.74 17.76
CA PRO A 370 18.29 -8.95 17.79
C PRO A 370 19.02 -8.11 18.84
N GLU A 371 20.06 -8.67 19.43
CA GLU A 371 20.89 -8.08 20.49
C GLU A 371 22.40 -8.25 20.18
N VAL A 372 23.26 -7.47 20.83
CA VAL A 372 24.73 -7.49 20.60
C VAL A 372 25.31 -8.85 21.00
N GLU A 373 24.78 -9.41 22.08
CA GLU A 373 25.01 -10.73 22.63
C GLU A 373 24.74 -11.83 21.60
N ASN A 374 23.81 -11.64 20.65
CA ASN A 374 23.50 -12.66 19.64
C ASN A 374 24.66 -12.84 18.64
N ILE A 375 25.32 -11.75 18.24
CA ILE A 375 26.53 -11.81 17.40
C ILE A 375 27.74 -12.25 18.22
N ALA A 376 27.85 -11.83 19.48
CA ALA A 376 28.94 -12.26 20.36
C ALA A 376 28.92 -13.77 20.66
N LYS A 377 27.73 -14.34 20.93
CA LYS A 377 27.52 -15.80 21.12
C LYS A 377 27.66 -16.58 19.81
N THR A 378 27.11 -16.06 18.71
CA THR A 378 27.02 -16.77 17.42
C THR A 378 27.52 -15.87 16.28
N PRO A 379 28.84 -15.69 16.11
CA PRO A 379 29.37 -14.83 15.05
C PRO A 379 29.04 -15.36 13.63
N PRO A 380 28.91 -14.48 12.63
CA PRO A 380 28.52 -14.87 11.28
C PRO A 380 29.56 -15.78 10.63
N ARG A 381 29.11 -16.89 10.05
CA ARG A 381 29.98 -17.98 9.57
C ARG A 381 30.21 -17.87 8.08
N TRP A 382 31.44 -18.13 7.62
CA TRP A 382 31.68 -18.37 6.18
C TRP A 382 31.05 -19.69 5.76
N ILE A 383 30.20 -19.65 4.72
CA ILE A 383 29.54 -20.83 4.17
C ILE A 383 30.62 -21.78 3.63
N SER A 384 30.59 -23.04 4.08
CA SER A 384 31.73 -23.95 4.04
C SER A 384 32.24 -24.26 2.64
N ASP A 385 31.33 -24.34 1.67
CA ASP A 385 31.62 -24.81 0.31
C ASP A 385 32.32 -23.71 -0.53
N ILE A 386 32.34 -22.47 -0.02
CA ILE A 386 32.84 -21.29 -0.73
C ILE A 386 34.36 -21.07 -0.49
N ARG A 387 35.02 -21.87 0.36
CA ARG A 387 36.43 -21.66 0.79
C ARG A 387 37.49 -21.66 -0.33
N GLY A 388 37.14 -22.06 -1.56
CA GLY A 388 38.00 -21.99 -2.75
C GLY A 388 37.66 -20.87 -3.75
N VAL A 389 36.64 -20.03 -3.48
CA VAL A 389 36.19 -18.98 -4.40
C VAL A 389 37.01 -17.71 -4.16
N ASN A 390 37.86 -17.36 -5.14
CA ASN A 390 38.69 -16.14 -5.14
C ASN A 390 37.87 -14.86 -5.41
N GLY A 391 36.94 -14.55 -4.51
CA GLY A 391 36.04 -13.40 -4.60
C GLY A 391 34.83 -13.61 -5.52
N LEU A 392 33.81 -12.77 -5.34
CA LEU A 392 32.60 -12.82 -6.17
C LEU A 392 32.87 -12.31 -7.59
N THR A 393 32.51 -13.10 -8.59
CA THR A 393 32.50 -12.65 -10.00
C THR A 393 31.20 -11.90 -10.26
N LEU A 394 31.20 -10.62 -9.91
CA LEU A 394 30.05 -9.73 -10.05
C LEU A 394 29.64 -9.60 -11.53
N LYS A 395 28.34 -9.77 -11.80
CA LYS A 395 27.74 -9.52 -13.11
C LYS A 395 27.69 -8.03 -13.37
N ASP A 396 27.23 -7.25 -12.39
CA ASP A 396 27.33 -5.79 -12.40
C ASP A 396 28.71 -5.32 -11.91
N LYS A 397 29.53 -4.86 -12.86
CA LYS A 397 30.92 -4.43 -12.59
C LYS A 397 31.02 -3.01 -12.02
N ASP A 398 29.98 -2.19 -12.22
CA ASP A 398 29.98 -0.77 -11.82
C ASP A 398 29.38 -0.55 -10.41
N LEU A 399 29.22 -1.63 -9.63
CA LEU A 399 28.86 -1.50 -8.21
C LEU A 399 29.98 -0.79 -7.44
N ASN A 400 29.59 0.08 -6.52
CA ASN A 400 30.51 0.72 -5.60
C ASN A 400 30.86 -0.17 -4.41
N ASP A 401 31.74 0.31 -3.55
CA ASP A 401 32.34 -0.46 -2.45
C ASP A 401 31.34 -0.79 -1.33
N GLU A 402 30.36 0.10 -1.07
CA GLU A 402 29.24 -0.18 -0.15
C GLU A 402 28.35 -1.29 -0.72
N GLN A 403 27.99 -1.19 -2.00
CA GLN A 403 27.16 -2.17 -2.71
C GLN A 403 27.86 -3.54 -2.79
N LYS A 404 29.17 -3.54 -3.10
CA LYS A 404 30.04 -4.73 -3.09
C LYS A 404 30.13 -5.35 -1.70
N HIS A 405 30.29 -4.53 -0.65
CA HIS A 405 30.32 -5.00 0.72
C HIS A 405 29.01 -5.72 1.07
N ALA A 406 27.85 -5.09 0.87
CA ALA A 406 26.55 -5.70 1.12
C ALA A 406 26.35 -7.04 0.36
N VAL A 407 26.63 -7.06 -0.95
CA VAL A 407 26.53 -8.27 -1.79
C VAL A 407 27.45 -9.38 -1.25
N SER A 408 28.70 -9.05 -0.89
CA SER A 408 29.66 -10.03 -0.36
C SER A 408 29.31 -10.54 1.05
N SER A 409 28.88 -9.65 1.94
CA SER A 409 28.49 -9.96 3.31
C SER A 409 27.26 -10.87 3.34
N ILE A 410 26.28 -10.68 2.45
CA ILE A 410 25.09 -11.55 2.36
C ILE A 410 25.42 -12.87 1.64
N THR A 411 26.14 -12.84 0.52
CA THR A 411 26.34 -14.06 -0.31
C THR A 411 27.26 -15.08 0.34
N LEU A 412 28.28 -14.62 1.09
CA LEU A 412 29.40 -15.44 1.55
C LEU A 412 29.29 -15.86 3.02
N ARG A 413 28.33 -15.30 3.78
CA ARG A 413 28.20 -15.52 5.22
C ARG A 413 26.78 -15.85 5.65
N GLU A 414 26.65 -16.83 6.54
CA GLU A 414 25.45 -17.05 7.35
C GLU A 414 25.44 -16.06 8.52
N TRP A 415 24.45 -15.17 8.56
CA TRP A 415 24.22 -14.26 9.66
C TRP A 415 23.27 -14.87 10.71
N PRO A 416 23.48 -14.61 12.01
CA PRO A 416 22.60 -15.04 13.09
C PRO A 416 21.36 -14.14 13.25
N VAL A 417 21.35 -12.98 12.58
CA VAL A 417 20.40 -11.86 12.70
C VAL A 417 20.12 -11.32 11.28
N PRO A 418 19.10 -10.46 11.07
CA PRO A 418 18.80 -9.90 9.76
C PRO A 418 19.93 -9.01 9.24
N TYR A 419 20.22 -9.08 7.94
CA TYR A 419 21.14 -8.13 7.30
C TYR A 419 20.38 -6.92 6.75
N LEU A 420 20.66 -5.71 7.23
CA LEU A 420 19.92 -4.51 6.83
C LEU A 420 20.66 -3.70 5.75
N ILE A 421 19.97 -3.36 4.66
CA ILE A 421 20.46 -2.41 3.66
C ILE A 421 19.64 -1.12 3.76
N SER A 422 20.26 -0.06 4.30
CA SER A 422 19.72 1.30 4.20
C SER A 422 20.26 1.97 2.93
N GLY A 423 19.42 2.75 2.25
CA GLY A 423 19.86 3.48 1.06
C GLY A 423 18.87 4.54 0.58
N PRO A 424 19.25 5.82 0.57
CA PRO A 424 18.36 6.89 0.10
C PRO A 424 17.94 6.80 -1.35
N ALA A 425 17.07 7.74 -1.73
CA ALA A 425 16.48 7.80 -3.06
C ALA A 425 17.57 8.11 -4.11
N GLY A 426 18.06 7.06 -4.79
CA GLY A 426 19.10 7.15 -5.81
C GLY A 426 20.43 6.44 -5.49
N THR A 427 20.59 5.80 -4.33
CA THR A 427 21.86 5.13 -3.95
C THR A 427 21.96 3.66 -4.38
N GLY A 428 20.95 3.15 -5.07
CA GLY A 428 21.02 1.89 -5.81
C GLY A 428 20.49 0.64 -5.10
N LYS A 429 19.76 0.74 -3.98
CA LYS A 429 19.10 -0.39 -3.25
C LYS A 429 18.72 -1.61 -4.11
N THR A 430 17.76 -1.44 -5.03
CA THR A 430 17.25 -2.49 -5.93
C THR A 430 18.29 -3.00 -6.95
N ARG A 431 19.39 -2.27 -7.19
CA ARG A 431 20.55 -2.75 -7.97
C ARG A 431 21.37 -3.73 -7.13
N THR A 432 21.66 -3.35 -5.88
CA THR A 432 22.34 -4.20 -4.89
C THR A 432 21.58 -5.49 -4.66
N ILE A 433 20.28 -5.43 -4.37
CA ILE A 433 19.43 -6.63 -4.15
C ILE A 433 19.43 -7.57 -5.36
N VAL A 434 19.36 -7.03 -6.59
CA VAL A 434 19.39 -7.84 -7.81
C VAL A 434 20.74 -8.54 -7.99
N GLU A 435 21.86 -7.86 -7.73
CA GLU A 435 23.17 -8.54 -7.77
C GLU A 435 23.30 -9.58 -6.65
N THR A 436 22.85 -9.28 -5.42
CA THR A 436 22.83 -10.23 -4.29
C THR A 436 22.09 -11.52 -4.65
N VAL A 437 20.88 -11.44 -5.24
CA VAL A 437 20.15 -12.61 -5.74
C VAL A 437 20.99 -13.41 -6.74
N LEU A 438 21.61 -12.74 -7.71
CA LEU A 438 22.39 -13.40 -8.76
C LEU A 438 23.69 -14.04 -8.22
N GLN A 439 24.31 -13.46 -7.19
CA GLN A 439 25.51 -14.01 -6.56
C GLN A 439 25.17 -15.18 -5.62
N ILE A 440 24.10 -15.11 -4.82
CA ILE A 440 23.58 -16.28 -4.07
C ILE A 440 23.32 -17.44 -5.01
N LEU A 441 22.57 -17.22 -6.10
CA LEU A 441 22.23 -18.28 -7.06
C LEU A 441 23.47 -18.87 -7.78
N SER A 442 24.53 -18.09 -7.95
CA SER A 442 25.77 -18.50 -8.63
C SER A 442 26.76 -19.22 -7.72
N VAL A 443 26.78 -18.91 -6.42
CA VAL A 443 27.76 -19.44 -5.46
C VAL A 443 27.18 -20.55 -4.58
N GLN A 444 25.85 -20.56 -4.41
CA GLN A 444 25.12 -21.58 -3.64
C GLN A 444 24.14 -22.31 -4.58
N PRO A 445 24.53 -23.45 -5.20
CA PRO A 445 23.70 -24.12 -6.22
C PRO A 445 22.34 -24.61 -5.71
N THR A 446 22.26 -24.95 -4.42
CA THR A 446 21.04 -25.42 -3.73
C THR A 446 20.15 -24.30 -3.20
N ALA A 447 20.58 -23.03 -3.27
CA ALA A 447 19.79 -21.93 -2.73
C ALA A 447 18.48 -21.73 -3.52
N CYS A 448 17.37 -21.72 -2.77
CA CYS A 448 16.06 -21.21 -3.18
C CYS A 448 15.75 -19.93 -2.37
N ILE A 449 15.23 -18.91 -3.06
CA ILE A 449 15.09 -17.54 -2.55
C ILE A 449 13.63 -17.10 -2.64
N LEU A 450 13.07 -16.66 -1.51
CA LEU A 450 11.82 -15.89 -1.48
C LEU A 450 12.15 -14.40 -1.60
N LEU A 451 11.59 -13.72 -2.60
CA LEU A 451 11.94 -12.34 -2.96
C LEU A 451 10.71 -11.43 -2.92
N CYS A 452 10.60 -10.64 -1.86
CA CYS A 452 9.39 -9.87 -1.55
C CYS A 452 9.59 -8.36 -1.68
N ALA A 453 8.45 -7.66 -1.76
CA ALA A 453 8.33 -6.24 -1.45
C ALA A 453 6.88 -5.96 -0.99
N PRO A 454 6.61 -4.92 -0.18
CA PRO A 454 5.24 -4.64 0.28
C PRO A 454 4.24 -4.39 -0.88
N SER A 455 4.69 -3.76 -1.96
CA SER A 455 3.82 -3.44 -3.10
C SER A 455 4.06 -4.31 -4.33
N ASN A 456 2.98 -4.77 -4.95
CA ASN A 456 2.97 -5.52 -6.21
C ASN A 456 3.86 -4.90 -7.33
N PRO A 457 3.85 -3.56 -7.56
CA PRO A 457 4.74 -2.92 -8.52
C PRO A 457 6.23 -2.91 -8.13
N ALA A 458 6.56 -2.94 -6.83
CA ALA A 458 7.94 -3.10 -6.37
C ALA A 458 8.43 -4.52 -6.66
N THR A 459 7.65 -5.57 -6.34
CA THR A 459 7.99 -6.95 -6.72
C THR A 459 8.18 -7.10 -8.22
N ASP A 460 7.26 -6.56 -9.03
CA ASP A 460 7.36 -6.60 -10.49
C ASP A 460 8.68 -6.00 -11.02
N THR A 461 9.24 -5.00 -10.33
CA THR A 461 10.49 -4.37 -10.77
C THR A 461 11.72 -5.26 -10.53
N LEU A 462 11.70 -6.08 -9.48
CA LEU A 462 12.75 -7.04 -9.17
C LEU A 462 12.78 -8.12 -10.26
N VAL A 463 11.62 -8.67 -10.61
CA VAL A 463 11.47 -9.64 -11.71
C VAL A 463 11.85 -9.01 -13.06
N LEU A 464 11.44 -7.76 -13.34
CA LEU A 464 11.81 -7.05 -14.58
C LEU A 464 13.32 -6.81 -14.74
N ARG A 465 14.09 -6.75 -13.64
CA ARG A 465 15.56 -6.64 -13.65
C ARG A 465 16.20 -8.03 -13.76
N LEU A 466 15.75 -8.99 -12.96
CA LEU A 466 16.27 -10.36 -12.92
C LEU A 466 16.02 -11.15 -14.22
N ARG A 467 14.97 -10.83 -14.99
CA ARG A 467 14.65 -11.49 -16.28
C ARG A 467 15.83 -11.54 -17.27
N ASN A 468 16.76 -10.58 -17.16
CA ASN A 468 17.92 -10.49 -18.05
C ASN A 468 19.02 -11.52 -17.68
N SER A 469 18.84 -12.27 -16.59
CA SER A 469 19.74 -13.34 -16.11
C SER A 469 19.02 -14.64 -15.74
N LEU A 470 17.71 -14.62 -15.48
CA LEU A 470 16.92 -15.79 -15.06
C LEU A 470 15.81 -16.12 -16.06
N LYS A 471 15.68 -17.40 -16.39
CA LYS A 471 14.64 -17.95 -17.29
C LYS A 471 13.31 -18.14 -16.55
N PRO A 472 12.18 -18.24 -17.29
CA PRO A 472 10.90 -18.68 -16.73
C PRO A 472 10.97 -19.95 -15.88
N SER A 473 11.82 -20.93 -16.23
CA SER A 473 12.01 -22.18 -15.47
C SER A 473 12.80 -22.03 -14.16
N GLU A 474 13.35 -20.85 -13.88
CA GLU A 474 14.23 -20.57 -12.73
C GLU A 474 13.61 -19.58 -11.74
N MET A 475 12.68 -18.72 -12.21
CA MET A 475 12.06 -17.65 -11.44
C MET A 475 10.54 -17.58 -11.67
N LEU A 476 9.76 -17.65 -10.59
CA LEU A 476 8.30 -17.47 -10.59
C LEU A 476 7.93 -16.08 -10.09
N ARG A 477 6.98 -15.41 -10.75
CA ARG A 477 6.22 -14.27 -10.20
C ARG A 477 4.84 -14.76 -9.79
N LEU A 478 4.71 -15.10 -8.51
CA LEU A 478 3.46 -15.52 -7.88
C LEU A 478 2.57 -14.29 -7.63
N ASN A 479 1.27 -14.38 -7.90
CA ASN A 479 0.28 -13.30 -7.66
C ASN A 479 -1.00 -13.92 -7.10
N ASP A 480 -1.77 -13.17 -6.30
CA ASP A 480 -3.15 -13.57 -5.97
C ASP A 480 -4.04 -13.64 -7.22
N GLN A 481 -5.00 -14.58 -7.20
CA GLN A 481 -5.98 -14.83 -8.27
C GLN A 481 -6.84 -13.60 -8.65
N GLY A 482 -6.99 -12.62 -7.74
CA GLY A 482 -7.70 -11.36 -7.98
C GLY A 482 -6.89 -10.30 -8.72
N ARG A 483 -5.58 -10.51 -8.94
CA ARG A 483 -4.74 -9.58 -9.71
C ARG A 483 -5.07 -9.70 -11.20
N THR A 484 -5.40 -8.57 -11.86
CA THR A 484 -5.77 -8.59 -13.29
C THR A 484 -4.55 -8.48 -14.20
N PHE A 485 -4.57 -9.13 -15.38
CA PHE A 485 -3.47 -9.06 -16.35
C PHE A 485 -3.07 -7.64 -16.75
N ASN A 486 -4.04 -6.71 -16.82
CA ASN A 486 -3.79 -5.30 -17.13
C ASN A 486 -2.96 -4.56 -16.07
N GLN A 487 -2.84 -5.12 -14.86
CA GLN A 487 -1.97 -4.62 -13.78
C GLN A 487 -0.56 -5.23 -13.81
N VAL A 488 -0.28 -6.17 -14.72
CA VAL A 488 1.01 -6.86 -14.85
C VAL A 488 1.69 -6.43 -16.17
N PRO A 489 2.95 -5.97 -16.15
CA PRO A 489 3.69 -5.70 -17.37
C PRO A 489 3.74 -6.95 -18.26
N SER A 490 3.38 -6.85 -19.54
CA SER A 490 3.28 -8.02 -20.44
C SER A 490 4.55 -8.87 -20.51
N LYS A 491 5.73 -8.25 -20.37
CA LYS A 491 7.05 -8.92 -20.30
C LYS A 491 7.27 -9.79 -19.04
N LEU A 492 6.36 -9.73 -18.07
CA LEU A 492 6.36 -10.57 -16.87
C LEU A 492 5.39 -11.75 -16.95
N LEU A 493 4.41 -11.75 -17.87
CA LEU A 493 3.42 -12.82 -17.94
C LEU A 493 4.05 -14.21 -18.17
N GLN A 494 5.17 -14.28 -18.90
CA GLN A 494 5.96 -15.51 -19.08
C GLN A 494 6.63 -16.04 -17.80
N TYR A 495 6.67 -15.25 -16.72
CA TYR A 495 7.18 -15.65 -15.40
C TYR A 495 6.04 -15.90 -14.41
N CYS A 496 4.78 -15.67 -14.79
CA CYS A 496 3.62 -15.93 -13.95
C CYS A 496 3.00 -17.28 -14.29
N TYR A 497 2.53 -18.02 -13.29
CA TYR A 497 1.69 -19.20 -13.53
C TYR A 497 0.23 -18.77 -13.75
N ILE A 498 -0.37 -19.24 -14.84
CA ILE A 498 -1.74 -18.94 -15.26
C ILE A 498 -2.45 -20.27 -15.48
N ASP A 499 -3.57 -20.46 -14.79
CA ASP A 499 -4.36 -21.68 -14.90
C ASP A 499 -5.44 -21.52 -15.97
N ALA A 500 -5.25 -22.22 -17.10
CA ALA A 500 -6.18 -22.21 -18.22
C ALA A 500 -7.52 -22.91 -17.90
N SER A 501 -7.59 -23.75 -16.87
CA SER A 501 -8.84 -24.36 -16.40
C SER A 501 -9.62 -23.41 -15.47
N ALA A 502 -8.92 -22.62 -14.65
CA ALA A 502 -9.50 -21.62 -13.76
C ALA A 502 -9.76 -20.28 -14.49
N GLU A 503 -10.51 -20.31 -15.59
CA GLU A 503 -10.91 -19.14 -16.41
C GLU A 503 -9.74 -18.29 -16.98
N ASN A 504 -8.51 -18.81 -17.02
CA ASN A 504 -7.29 -18.04 -17.24
C ASN A 504 -7.05 -16.98 -16.16
N LYS A 505 -6.99 -17.40 -14.89
CA LYS A 505 -6.57 -16.55 -13.76
C LYS A 505 -5.13 -16.87 -13.33
N PHE A 506 -4.48 -15.97 -12.60
CA PHE A 506 -3.24 -16.31 -11.91
C PHE A 506 -3.53 -17.39 -10.86
N SER A 507 -2.62 -18.36 -10.74
CA SER A 507 -2.76 -19.47 -9.80
C SER A 507 -1.39 -19.89 -9.25
N ILE A 508 -1.39 -20.84 -8.33
CA ILE A 508 -0.19 -21.49 -7.81
C ILE A 508 0.19 -22.67 -8.74
N PRO A 509 1.47 -22.86 -9.11
CA PRO A 509 1.89 -24.06 -9.82
C PRO A 509 1.64 -25.34 -8.99
N PRO A 510 1.45 -26.51 -9.60
CA PRO A 510 1.43 -27.78 -8.88
C PRO A 510 2.70 -27.94 -8.04
N PHE A 511 2.61 -28.53 -6.84
CA PHE A 511 3.71 -28.60 -5.87
C PHE A 511 5.07 -29.04 -6.47
N LYS A 512 5.06 -30.11 -7.28
CA LYS A 512 6.26 -30.64 -7.96
C LYS A 512 6.87 -29.69 -9.00
N GLU A 513 6.13 -28.69 -9.46
CA GLU A 513 6.67 -27.58 -10.28
C GLU A 513 7.13 -26.42 -9.40
N LEU A 514 6.31 -26.00 -8.42
CA LEU A 514 6.63 -24.92 -7.48
C LEU A 514 8.01 -25.12 -6.81
N MET A 515 8.30 -26.35 -6.37
CA MET A 515 9.57 -26.70 -5.72
C MET A 515 10.81 -26.72 -6.66
N LYS A 516 10.65 -26.47 -7.97
CA LYS A 516 11.78 -26.36 -8.92
C LYS A 516 12.30 -24.93 -9.10
N TYR A 517 11.47 -23.93 -8.83
CA TYR A 517 11.85 -22.53 -9.01
C TYR A 517 12.91 -22.17 -7.96
N ARG A 518 14.01 -21.54 -8.38
CA ARG A 518 15.08 -21.09 -7.47
C ARG A 518 14.83 -19.70 -6.90
N VAL A 519 13.94 -18.93 -7.53
CA VAL A 519 13.44 -17.66 -7.03
C VAL A 519 11.92 -17.66 -7.13
N VAL A 520 11.23 -17.39 -6.03
CA VAL A 520 9.80 -17.04 -6.05
C VAL A 520 9.66 -15.60 -5.61
N ALA A 521 9.07 -14.77 -6.47
CA ALA A 521 8.87 -13.35 -6.25
C ALA A 521 7.38 -13.03 -6.11
N CYS A 522 7.01 -12.34 -5.02
CA CYS A 522 5.63 -12.02 -4.65
C CYS A 522 5.57 -10.67 -3.90
N SER A 523 4.39 -10.08 -3.69
CA SER A 523 4.25 -9.06 -2.64
C SER A 523 4.27 -9.71 -1.24
N CYS A 524 4.47 -8.94 -0.17
CA CYS A 524 4.40 -9.48 1.20
C CYS A 524 3.03 -10.10 1.51
N ILE A 525 1.93 -9.53 1.00
CA ILE A 525 0.58 -10.11 1.09
C ILE A 525 0.43 -11.35 0.18
N ASP A 526 0.90 -11.29 -1.08
CA ASP A 526 0.86 -12.44 -2.01
C ASP A 526 1.65 -13.64 -1.45
N ALA A 527 2.69 -13.41 -0.65
CA ALA A 527 3.49 -14.47 -0.03
C ALA A 527 2.63 -15.44 0.79
N ASN A 528 1.52 -14.96 1.38
CA ASN A 528 0.59 -15.79 2.15
C ASN A 528 0.03 -16.97 1.35
N ILE A 529 -0.02 -16.90 0.01
CA ILE A 529 -0.42 -18.02 -0.85
C ILE A 529 0.44 -19.26 -0.57
N LEU A 530 1.75 -19.09 -0.28
CA LEU A 530 2.65 -20.20 0.07
C LEU A 530 2.43 -20.71 1.50
N ALA A 531 1.99 -19.85 2.42
CA ALA A 531 1.66 -20.24 3.79
C ALA A 531 0.37 -21.06 3.84
N ASP A 532 -0.69 -20.58 3.18
CA ASP A 532 -1.96 -21.30 3.04
C ASP A 532 -1.78 -22.58 2.18
N ALA A 533 -0.81 -22.61 1.25
CA ALA A 533 -0.39 -23.83 0.52
C ALA A 533 0.40 -24.85 1.35
N GLN A 534 0.69 -24.55 2.63
CA GLN A 534 1.62 -25.31 3.47
C GLN A 534 3.01 -25.55 2.83
N CYS A 535 3.47 -24.60 2.02
CA CYS A 535 4.80 -24.58 1.42
C CYS A 535 5.78 -23.75 2.27
N THR A 536 5.71 -23.87 3.60
CA THR A 536 6.59 -23.19 4.57
C THR A 536 7.77 -24.08 4.96
N ASN A 537 8.87 -23.50 5.45
CA ASN A 537 9.97 -24.30 6.00
C ASN A 537 9.50 -25.20 7.16
N ARG A 538 8.59 -24.72 8.02
CA ARG A 538 7.97 -25.52 9.10
C ARG A 538 7.27 -26.77 8.57
N ALA A 539 6.42 -26.64 7.55
CA ALA A 539 5.67 -27.77 6.99
C ALA A 539 6.57 -28.72 6.16
N LEU A 540 7.44 -28.15 5.30
CA LEU A 540 8.30 -28.94 4.41
C LEU A 540 9.38 -29.72 5.18
N MET A 541 9.99 -29.15 6.22
CA MET A 541 10.96 -29.86 7.06
C MET A 541 10.30 -30.94 7.92
N ARG A 542 9.05 -30.76 8.37
CA ARG A 542 8.29 -31.81 9.06
C ARG A 542 7.96 -32.98 8.13
N LEU A 543 7.57 -32.70 6.88
CA LEU A 543 7.36 -33.72 5.85
C LEU A 543 8.66 -34.48 5.54
N GLU A 544 9.79 -33.77 5.36
CA GLU A 544 11.10 -34.39 5.12
C GLU A 544 11.51 -35.29 6.31
N ASN A 545 11.40 -34.81 7.55
CA ASN A 545 11.71 -35.60 8.75
C ASN A 545 10.80 -36.84 8.88
N GLU A 546 9.48 -36.73 8.66
CA GLU A 546 8.58 -37.89 8.75
C GLU A 546 8.87 -38.93 7.65
N VAL A 547 9.14 -38.49 6.42
CA VAL A 547 9.55 -39.39 5.32
C VAL A 547 10.90 -40.07 5.63
N ILE A 548 11.89 -39.32 6.12
CA ILE A 548 13.21 -39.88 6.47
C ILE A 548 13.09 -40.91 7.60
N THR A 549 12.38 -40.60 8.69
CA THR A 549 12.19 -41.53 9.82
C THR A 549 11.37 -42.76 9.45
N SER A 550 10.40 -42.63 8.52
CA SER A 550 9.61 -43.76 8.02
C SER A 550 10.41 -44.70 7.12
N ILE A 551 11.31 -44.18 6.29
CA ILE A 551 12.14 -44.97 5.37
C ILE A 551 13.38 -45.54 6.08
N HIS A 552 13.93 -44.82 7.07
CA HIS A 552 15.13 -45.20 7.80
C HIS A 552 14.99 -45.10 9.34
N PRO A 553 14.16 -45.94 9.99
CA PRO A 553 13.85 -45.85 11.44
C PRO A 553 15.05 -46.04 12.40
N HIS A 554 16.21 -46.46 11.90
CA HIS A 554 17.44 -46.66 12.67
C HIS A 554 18.58 -45.74 12.25
N SER A 555 18.34 -44.83 11.29
CA SER A 555 19.33 -43.85 10.90
C SER A 555 19.26 -42.64 11.84
N THR A 556 20.40 -42.26 12.42
CA THR A 556 20.62 -40.93 13.01
C THR A 556 20.79 -39.91 11.88
N ALA A 557 19.77 -39.82 11.02
CA ALA A 557 19.85 -39.12 9.74
C ALA A 557 20.12 -37.61 9.93
N ALA A 558 20.76 -37.00 8.93
CA ALA A 558 20.94 -35.56 8.91
C ALA A 558 19.56 -34.87 8.95
N GLU A 559 19.42 -33.91 9.86
CA GLU A 559 18.20 -33.15 10.09
C GLU A 559 17.72 -32.46 8.80
N ALA A 560 16.39 -32.41 8.61
CA ALA A 560 15.75 -31.77 7.46
C ALA A 560 16.27 -30.35 7.21
N LYS A 561 16.32 -29.94 5.94
CA LYS A 561 16.90 -28.66 5.53
C LYS A 561 15.82 -27.65 5.14
N PRO A 562 16.00 -26.35 5.45
CA PRO A 562 15.08 -25.32 4.98
C PRO A 562 15.09 -25.26 3.45
N HIS A 563 13.91 -25.42 2.83
CA HIS A 563 13.75 -25.22 1.39
C HIS A 563 14.01 -23.76 1.03
N TRP A 564 13.35 -22.84 1.72
CA TRP A 564 13.60 -21.41 1.59
C TRP A 564 14.88 -21.05 2.35
N THR A 565 15.99 -20.99 1.62
CA THR A 565 17.31 -20.67 2.19
C THR A 565 17.49 -19.18 2.47
N HIS A 566 16.82 -18.30 1.71
CA HIS A 566 16.94 -16.85 1.81
C HIS A 566 15.58 -16.15 1.66
N LEU A 567 15.35 -15.12 2.46
CA LEU A 567 14.28 -14.13 2.31
C LEU A 567 14.90 -12.73 2.11
N LEU A 568 14.68 -12.14 0.95
CA LEU A 568 15.08 -10.76 0.63
C LEU A 568 13.83 -9.91 0.47
N ILE A 569 13.71 -8.81 1.23
CA ILE A 569 12.60 -7.85 1.11
C ILE A 569 13.15 -6.48 0.67
N ASP A 570 12.80 -6.01 -0.52
CA ASP A 570 13.11 -4.62 -0.98
C ASP A 570 11.94 -3.68 -0.69
N GLU A 571 12.24 -2.38 -0.56
CA GLU A 571 11.33 -1.34 -0.08
C GLU A 571 10.63 -1.70 1.27
N ALA A 572 11.30 -2.47 2.13
CA ALA A 572 10.82 -2.99 3.40
C ALA A 572 10.36 -1.90 4.41
N ALA A 573 10.74 -0.64 4.19
CA ALA A 573 10.23 0.51 4.96
C ALA A 573 8.74 0.81 4.72
N GLN A 574 8.19 0.40 3.58
CA GLN A 574 6.84 0.78 3.12
C GLN A 574 5.73 -0.16 3.64
N GLY A 575 6.09 -1.31 4.23
CA GLY A 575 5.16 -2.30 4.79
C GLY A 575 5.21 -2.32 6.31
N SER A 576 4.07 -2.56 6.96
CA SER A 576 4.03 -2.62 8.43
C SER A 576 4.76 -3.87 8.93
N GLU A 577 5.20 -3.87 10.19
CA GLU A 577 5.84 -5.05 10.77
C GLU A 577 4.97 -6.33 10.67
N PRO A 578 3.66 -6.30 11.00
CA PRO A 578 2.78 -7.44 10.75
C PRO A 578 2.61 -7.86 9.27
N GLU A 579 2.84 -6.95 8.31
CA GLU A 579 2.88 -7.31 6.88
C GLU A 579 4.17 -8.07 6.52
N LEU A 580 5.31 -7.62 7.05
CA LEU A 580 6.61 -8.27 6.87
C LEU A 580 6.69 -9.63 7.60
N CYS A 581 5.92 -9.82 8.68
CA CYS A 581 5.74 -11.11 9.33
C CYS A 581 5.25 -12.21 8.38
N ILE A 582 4.44 -11.89 7.35
CA ILE A 582 3.86 -12.87 6.43
C ILE A 582 4.95 -13.66 5.68
N PRO A 583 5.87 -13.03 4.90
CA PRO A 583 6.97 -13.77 4.29
C PRO A 583 7.95 -14.34 5.31
N ILE A 584 8.16 -13.69 6.46
CA ILE A 584 9.04 -14.21 7.52
C ILE A 584 8.50 -15.55 8.07
N SER A 585 7.18 -15.70 8.25
CA SER A 585 6.55 -16.94 8.74
C SER A 585 6.65 -18.13 7.77
N ILE A 586 6.98 -17.89 6.50
CA ILE A 586 7.21 -18.94 5.49
C ILE A 586 8.64 -19.49 5.57
N VAL A 587 9.61 -18.61 5.87
CA VAL A 587 11.04 -18.89 5.80
C VAL A 587 11.67 -19.18 7.17
N ALA A 588 11.04 -18.72 8.25
CA ALA A 588 11.45 -19.04 9.61
C ALA A 588 11.43 -20.55 9.92
N THR A 589 12.36 -20.97 10.77
CA THR A 589 12.50 -22.35 11.27
C THR A 589 12.38 -22.39 12.78
N GLU A 590 11.68 -23.40 13.32
CA GLU A 590 11.57 -23.64 14.78
C GLU A 590 12.85 -24.27 15.38
N THR A 591 13.78 -24.70 14.53
CA THR A 591 15.05 -25.36 14.90
C THR A 591 16.02 -24.43 15.66
N THR A 592 16.48 -24.88 16.83
CA THR A 592 17.64 -24.32 17.55
C THR A 592 18.95 -24.89 17.00
N SER A 593 20.06 -24.21 17.26
CA SER A 593 21.39 -24.72 16.88
C SER A 593 21.83 -25.84 17.83
N ILE A 594 21.33 -27.06 17.61
CA ILE A 594 21.47 -28.21 18.52
C ILE A 594 22.92 -28.38 19.02
N THR A 595 23.12 -28.08 20.29
CA THR A 595 24.36 -28.35 21.03
C THR A 595 24.34 -29.78 21.57
N SER A 596 24.61 -30.76 20.70
CA SER A 596 24.92 -32.11 21.18
C SER A 596 26.32 -32.14 21.81
N ASP A 597 26.40 -32.43 23.11
CA ASP A 597 27.65 -32.39 23.89
C ASP A 597 28.66 -33.49 23.54
N THR A 598 28.28 -34.44 22.68
CA THR A 598 29.03 -35.68 22.41
C THR A 598 29.36 -35.90 20.93
N GLY A 599 29.03 -34.95 20.03
CA GLY A 599 29.24 -35.09 18.59
C GLY A 599 30.11 -33.98 17.97
N PRO A 600 30.74 -34.22 16.80
CA PRO A 600 31.35 -33.15 16.02
C PRO A 600 30.25 -32.18 15.55
N LYS A 601 30.32 -30.93 16.02
CA LYS A 601 29.29 -29.90 15.80
C LYS A 601 29.24 -29.45 14.33
N VAL A 602 28.51 -30.20 13.49
CA VAL A 602 28.08 -29.75 12.16
C VAL A 602 27.02 -28.66 12.36
N PRO A 603 27.27 -27.40 11.98
CA PRO A 603 26.28 -26.35 12.16
C PRO A 603 25.14 -26.51 11.16
N LEU A 604 23.91 -26.41 11.64
CA LEU A 604 22.72 -26.37 10.79
C LEU A 604 22.73 -25.10 9.93
N SER A 605 22.48 -25.27 8.64
CA SER A 605 22.34 -24.18 7.66
C SER A 605 21.06 -23.39 7.93
N GLN A 606 21.14 -22.38 8.80
CA GLN A 606 20.00 -21.50 9.13
C GLN A 606 19.63 -20.62 7.92
N PRO A 607 18.33 -20.39 7.63
CA PRO A 607 17.91 -19.50 6.57
C PRO A 607 18.38 -18.06 6.84
N GLN A 608 18.45 -17.25 5.78
CA GLN A 608 18.98 -15.88 5.82
C GLN A 608 17.87 -14.84 5.58
N LEU A 609 17.82 -13.79 6.41
CA LEU A 609 16.87 -12.68 6.26
C LEU A 609 17.60 -11.38 5.90
N VAL A 610 17.17 -10.72 4.82
CA VAL A 610 17.69 -9.43 4.36
C VAL A 610 16.55 -8.45 4.20
N LEU A 611 16.65 -7.28 4.83
CA LEU A 611 15.68 -6.20 4.73
C LEU A 611 16.33 -4.96 4.10
N CYS A 612 15.75 -4.45 3.02
CA CYS A 612 16.30 -3.36 2.23
C CYS A 612 15.26 -2.24 2.07
N GLY A 613 15.64 -0.99 2.35
CA GLY A 613 14.70 0.13 2.33
C GLY A 613 15.31 1.45 2.79
N ASP A 614 14.46 2.40 3.16
CA ASP A 614 14.88 3.69 3.73
C ASP A 614 13.89 4.13 4.80
N ARG A 615 14.36 4.17 6.06
CA ARG A 615 13.58 4.55 7.25
C ARG A 615 13.09 6.00 7.22
N PHE A 616 13.68 6.86 6.37
CA PHE A 616 13.33 8.29 6.25
C PHE A 616 12.46 8.62 5.02
N GLN A 617 12.00 7.62 4.26
CA GLN A 617 11.00 7.77 3.20
C GLN A 617 9.61 7.28 3.67
N LEU A 618 8.63 7.17 2.76
CA LEU A 618 7.26 6.76 3.08
C LEU A 618 7.22 5.44 3.86
N GLY A 619 6.48 5.44 4.97
CA GLY A 619 6.16 4.26 5.77
C GLY A 619 4.86 3.56 5.34
N PRO A 620 4.36 2.65 6.18
CA PRO A 620 3.04 2.01 6.05
C PRO A 620 1.89 3.04 6.09
N ILE A 621 0.79 2.76 5.39
CA ILE A 621 -0.35 3.68 5.29
C ILE A 621 -1.44 3.30 6.32
N VAL A 622 -1.32 3.88 7.52
CA VAL A 622 -2.22 3.67 8.67
C VAL A 622 -3.29 4.77 8.75
N SER A 623 -4.55 4.36 8.91
CA SER A 623 -5.74 5.23 8.83
C SER A 623 -6.22 5.71 10.21
N SER A 624 -5.98 4.93 11.26
CA SER A 624 -6.28 5.27 12.66
C SER A 624 -5.16 6.10 13.29
N PRO A 625 -5.45 7.27 13.89
CA PRO A 625 -4.51 8.00 14.73
C PRO A 625 -4.08 7.20 15.97
N GLU A 626 -4.94 6.33 16.50
CA GLU A 626 -4.65 5.47 17.65
C GLU A 626 -3.66 4.35 17.27
N ALA A 627 -3.85 3.68 16.14
CA ALA A 627 -2.89 2.68 15.65
C ALA A 627 -1.56 3.32 15.22
N ARG A 628 -1.57 4.58 14.74
CA ARG A 628 -0.36 5.36 14.47
C ARG A 628 0.39 5.73 15.77
N LYS A 629 -0.35 6.11 16.83
CA LYS A 629 0.22 6.30 18.18
C LYS A 629 0.79 5.01 18.77
N ALA A 630 0.28 3.85 18.33
CA ALA A 630 0.80 2.53 18.63
C ALA A 630 1.82 2.01 17.59
N GLU A 631 2.47 2.91 16.85
CA GLU A 631 3.62 2.63 15.97
C GLU A 631 3.36 1.64 14.82
N LEU A 632 2.10 1.45 14.38
CA LEU A 632 1.79 0.62 13.19
C LEU A 632 2.38 1.18 11.88
N ASP A 633 2.75 2.47 11.85
CA ASP A 633 3.49 3.13 10.77
C ASP A 633 5.03 3.13 10.98
N THR A 634 5.51 2.46 12.02
CA THR A 634 6.91 2.03 12.14
C THR A 634 7.06 0.66 11.47
N SER A 635 7.87 0.61 10.42
CA SER A 635 8.23 -0.66 9.77
C SER A 635 9.25 -1.44 10.61
N LEU A 636 9.27 -2.78 10.47
CA LEU A 636 10.30 -3.64 11.07
C LEU A 636 11.72 -3.15 10.71
N LEU A 637 11.95 -2.68 9.48
CA LEU A 637 13.24 -2.12 9.07
C LEU A 637 13.63 -0.89 9.90
N GLN A 638 12.69 0.00 10.18
CA GLN A 638 12.93 1.18 11.02
C GLN A 638 13.21 0.74 12.47
N ARG A 639 12.33 -0.07 13.08
CA ARG A 639 12.47 -0.54 14.46
C ARG A 639 13.78 -1.30 14.71
N LEU A 640 14.23 -2.09 13.74
CA LEU A 640 15.53 -2.76 13.85
C LEU A 640 16.71 -1.78 13.79
N PHE A 641 16.65 -0.73 12.96
CA PHE A 641 17.68 0.31 12.94
C PHE A 641 17.76 1.14 14.24
N GLU A 642 16.70 1.15 15.04
CA GLU A 642 16.64 1.82 16.35
C GLU A 642 17.21 0.94 17.50
N ARG A 643 17.52 -0.35 17.24
CA ARG A 643 18.13 -1.25 18.24
C ARG A 643 19.66 -1.06 18.33
N PRO A 644 20.27 -1.20 19.53
CA PRO A 644 21.72 -1.03 19.76
C PRO A 644 22.65 -1.73 18.76
N LEU A 645 22.29 -2.93 18.29
CA LEU A 645 23.09 -3.71 17.34
C LEU A 645 23.31 -3.00 15.97
N TYR A 646 22.38 -2.13 15.57
CA TYR A 646 22.42 -1.45 14.27
C TYR A 646 22.69 0.06 14.38
N SER A 647 22.52 0.64 15.57
CA SER A 647 22.89 2.02 15.88
C SER A 647 24.39 2.29 15.63
N ASP A 648 24.73 3.53 15.31
CA ASP A 648 26.13 3.93 15.06
C ASP A 648 26.93 4.09 16.37
N GLU A 649 26.27 4.41 17.48
CA GLU A 649 26.88 4.77 18.76
C GLU A 649 27.36 3.57 19.60
N GLN A 650 26.68 2.42 19.52
CA GLN A 650 26.92 1.28 20.43
C GLN A 650 27.56 0.05 19.75
N SER A 651 28.13 0.21 18.55
CA SER A 651 28.77 -0.87 17.78
C SER A 651 30.17 -1.24 18.32
N THR A 652 30.21 -1.82 19.53
CA THR A 652 31.42 -2.30 20.21
C THR A 652 32.12 -3.48 19.50
N THR A 653 31.48 -4.06 18.48
CA THR A 653 32.00 -5.16 17.65
C THR A 653 32.15 -4.75 16.18
N PRO A 654 33.05 -3.80 15.83
CA PRO A 654 33.13 -3.19 14.49
C PRO A 654 33.46 -4.18 13.35
N TYR A 655 33.97 -5.38 13.66
CA TYR A 655 34.28 -6.43 12.68
C TYR A 655 33.06 -7.12 12.06
N TYR A 656 31.88 -7.05 12.70
CA TYR A 656 30.69 -7.82 12.31
C TYR A 656 29.39 -7.01 12.35
N ARG A 657 29.40 -5.76 11.86
CA ARG A 657 28.17 -4.96 11.76
C ARG A 657 27.19 -5.59 10.73
N PRO A 658 25.96 -5.98 11.12
CA PRO A 658 24.99 -6.68 10.26
C PRO A 658 24.19 -5.73 9.34
N CYS A 659 24.80 -4.63 8.88
CA CYS A 659 24.13 -3.71 7.97
C CYS A 659 25.10 -3.01 7.00
N THR A 660 24.53 -2.39 5.97
CA THR A 660 25.22 -1.47 5.07
C THR A 660 24.37 -0.24 4.83
N HIS A 661 25.02 0.93 4.83
CA HIS A 661 24.43 2.20 4.43
C HIS A 661 24.97 2.55 3.05
N LEU A 662 24.08 2.64 2.05
CA LEU A 662 24.41 3.03 0.68
C LEU A 662 24.31 4.55 0.56
N CYS A 663 25.46 5.23 0.53
CA CYS A 663 25.59 6.69 0.66
C CYS A 663 25.86 7.40 -0.68
N LYS A 664 26.51 6.73 -1.63
CA LYS A 664 26.80 7.30 -2.97
C LYS A 664 25.50 7.43 -3.79
N ASN A 665 25.09 8.66 -4.12
CA ASN A 665 23.85 8.99 -4.81
C ASN A 665 24.06 9.19 -6.32
N TYR A 666 23.43 8.32 -7.13
CA TYR A 666 23.54 8.32 -8.60
C TYR A 666 22.39 9.04 -9.31
N ARG A 667 21.52 9.74 -8.56
CA ARG A 667 20.31 10.41 -9.07
C ARG A 667 20.46 11.91 -9.16
N SER A 668 20.87 12.60 -8.10
CA SER A 668 20.59 14.03 -7.90
C SER A 668 21.85 14.89 -7.96
N HIS A 669 21.71 16.10 -8.51
CA HIS A 669 22.72 17.16 -8.50
C HIS A 669 23.12 17.52 -7.05
N PRO A 670 24.40 17.87 -6.74
CA PRO A 670 24.84 18.16 -5.37
C PRO A 670 23.96 19.15 -4.60
N ALA A 671 23.54 20.26 -5.23
CA ALA A 671 22.67 21.26 -4.62
C ALA A 671 21.28 20.73 -4.19
N ILE A 672 20.77 19.70 -4.86
CA ILE A 672 19.51 19.03 -4.51
C ILE A 672 19.72 18.04 -3.35
N LEU A 673 20.94 17.52 -3.20
CA LEU A 673 21.32 16.54 -2.19
C LEU A 673 21.62 17.19 -0.82
N MET A 674 22.03 18.47 -0.78
CA MET A 674 22.40 19.21 0.44
C MET A 674 21.30 19.20 1.52
N PRO A 675 20.09 19.76 1.31
CA PRO A 675 19.04 19.75 2.34
C PRO A 675 18.66 18.34 2.83
N PRO A 676 18.36 17.33 1.99
CA PRO A 676 17.99 16.02 2.50
C PRO A 676 19.15 15.31 3.20
N SER A 677 20.41 15.50 2.76
CA SER A 677 21.59 14.93 3.41
C SER A 677 21.70 15.40 4.87
N ALA A 678 21.61 16.70 5.11
CA ALA A 678 21.61 17.27 6.46
C ALA A 678 20.35 16.92 7.28
N LEU A 679 19.15 17.05 6.69
CA LEU A 679 17.88 16.91 7.41
C LEU A 679 17.49 15.47 7.79
N PHE A 680 17.94 14.47 7.02
CA PHE A 680 17.45 13.09 7.18
C PHE A 680 18.55 12.03 7.28
N TYR A 681 19.81 12.34 6.95
CA TYR A 681 20.83 11.31 6.75
C TYR A 681 22.17 11.60 7.44
N ASN A 682 22.15 12.39 8.53
CA ASN A 682 23.31 12.81 9.35
C ASN A 682 24.48 13.36 8.52
N ASP A 683 24.13 13.97 7.39
CA ASP A 683 24.99 14.45 6.32
C ASP A 683 26.08 13.44 5.88
N SER A 684 25.61 12.26 5.47
CA SER A 684 26.44 11.14 4.99
C SER A 684 26.42 10.94 3.47
N LEU A 685 25.65 11.72 2.71
CA LEU A 685 25.40 11.41 1.29
C LEU A 685 26.46 12.02 0.38
N VAL A 686 26.89 11.23 -0.61
CA VAL A 686 27.97 11.62 -1.54
C VAL A 686 27.40 11.71 -2.96
N PRO A 687 27.46 12.87 -3.64
CA PRO A 687 26.96 12.99 -5.00
C PRO A 687 27.85 12.23 -6.00
N PHE A 688 27.22 11.34 -6.78
CA PHE A 688 27.86 10.48 -7.79
C PHE A 688 27.11 10.49 -9.13
N ALA A 689 26.10 11.35 -9.27
CA ALA A 689 25.21 11.41 -10.43
C ALA A 689 25.90 12.05 -11.66
N LYS A 690 25.88 11.34 -12.79
CA LYS A 690 26.35 11.84 -14.10
C LYS A 690 25.15 12.31 -14.92
N ASN A 691 24.57 13.42 -14.49
CA ASN A 691 23.33 13.97 -15.05
C ASN A 691 23.59 14.91 -16.24
N GLY A 692 22.52 15.33 -16.91
CA GLY A 692 22.55 16.43 -17.86
C GLY A 692 22.59 17.80 -17.18
N ARG A 693 22.60 18.85 -18.01
CA ARG A 693 22.43 20.25 -17.62
C ARG A 693 21.04 20.72 -18.00
N VAL A 694 20.28 21.23 -17.03
CA VAL A 694 19.13 22.11 -17.30
C VAL A 694 19.66 23.53 -17.39
N VAL A 695 19.16 24.29 -18.36
CA VAL A 695 19.34 25.74 -18.44
C VAL A 695 17.96 26.37 -18.25
N TRP A 696 17.92 27.39 -17.40
CA TRP A 696 16.75 28.21 -17.09
C TRP A 696 17.28 29.58 -16.70
N GLU A 697 16.92 30.64 -17.42
CA GLU A 697 17.52 31.97 -17.26
C GLU A 697 17.22 32.59 -15.90
N ARG A 698 16.02 32.31 -15.35
CA ARG A 698 15.60 32.68 -13.99
C ARG A 698 16.51 32.11 -12.90
N LEU A 699 17.14 30.95 -13.14
CA LEU A 699 18.14 30.39 -12.22
C LEU A 699 19.46 31.19 -12.19
N ARG A 700 19.60 32.21 -13.06
CA ARG A 700 20.72 33.17 -13.10
C ARG A 700 20.30 34.60 -12.71
N GLY A 701 19.02 34.86 -12.43
CA GLY A 701 18.52 36.22 -12.22
C GLY A 701 17.23 36.27 -11.39
N LYS A 702 17.31 36.93 -10.22
CA LYS A 702 16.21 37.17 -9.26
C LYS A 702 15.01 37.84 -9.97
N ARG A 703 13.82 37.20 -10.02
CA ARG A 703 12.51 37.80 -10.41
C ARG A 703 11.27 36.90 -10.16
N CYS A 704 10.46 37.33 -9.18
CA CYS A 704 9.00 37.14 -9.04
C CYS A 704 8.49 35.70 -8.73
N CYS A 705 7.37 35.45 -8.06
CA CYS A 705 6.47 36.29 -7.24
C CYS A 705 5.60 35.36 -6.36
N GLY A 706 5.16 35.83 -5.20
CA GLY A 706 4.23 35.09 -4.34
C GLY A 706 2.78 35.13 -4.87
N GLY A 707 2.11 33.96 -4.93
CA GLY A 707 0.75 33.83 -5.44
C GLY A 707 -0.34 33.87 -4.36
N GLU A 708 -0.69 35.07 -3.88
CA GLU A 708 -1.84 35.24 -2.98
C GLU A 708 -3.19 35.25 -3.73
N ARG A 709 -3.92 34.12 -3.68
CA ARG A 709 -5.41 34.03 -3.63
C ARG A 709 -5.90 32.58 -3.62
N ASP A 710 -6.72 32.24 -2.63
CA ASP A 710 -7.48 30.98 -2.64
C ASP A 710 -8.63 31.05 -3.66
N GLY A 711 -8.64 30.12 -4.60
CA GLY A 711 -9.74 29.92 -5.54
C GLY A 711 -10.84 29.06 -4.90
N ASN A 712 -11.91 29.67 -4.42
CA ASN A 712 -13.03 28.97 -3.77
C ASN A 712 -13.89 28.19 -4.79
N GLY A 713 -13.40 27.02 -5.22
CA GLY A 713 -14.05 26.16 -6.22
C GLY A 713 -15.22 25.35 -5.64
N THR A 714 -16.44 25.86 -5.71
CA THR A 714 -17.65 25.13 -5.31
C THR A 714 -18.03 24.03 -6.29
N VAL A 715 -17.74 22.77 -5.94
CA VAL A 715 -18.62 21.57 -6.01
C VAL A 715 -17.77 20.35 -5.63
N LYS A 716 -18.18 19.62 -4.57
CA LYS A 716 -17.52 18.40 -4.04
C LYS A 716 -16.08 18.61 -3.49
N SER A 717 -16.02 19.23 -2.30
CA SER A 717 -15.09 18.90 -1.20
C SER A 717 -13.59 18.69 -1.50
N THR A 718 -12.97 19.51 -2.35
CA THR A 718 -11.54 19.36 -2.69
C THR A 718 -10.82 20.72 -2.83
N TRP A 719 -9.50 20.73 -2.57
CA TRP A 719 -8.68 21.95 -2.51
C TRP A 719 -7.67 22.01 -3.66
N TYR A 720 -7.58 23.19 -4.28
CA TYR A 720 -6.57 23.56 -5.28
C TYR A 720 -6.29 25.06 -5.18
N ASN A 721 -5.07 25.48 -5.54
CA ASN A 721 -4.58 26.85 -5.47
C ASN A 721 -4.24 27.32 -6.89
N LEU A 722 -5.08 28.21 -7.44
CA LEU A 722 -4.93 28.73 -8.80
C LEU A 722 -3.67 29.58 -8.99
N GLY A 723 -3.23 30.30 -7.95
CA GLY A 723 -1.99 31.08 -7.99
C GLY A 723 -0.77 30.17 -8.20
N GLU A 724 -0.67 29.11 -7.39
CA GLU A 724 0.38 28.09 -7.58
C GLU A 724 0.30 27.42 -8.95
N ILE A 725 -0.91 27.10 -9.45
CA ILE A 725 -1.08 26.50 -10.77
C ILE A 725 -0.58 27.43 -11.88
N GLN A 726 -0.90 28.73 -11.81
CA GLN A 726 -0.43 29.72 -12.78
C GLN A 726 1.11 29.84 -12.76
N ILE A 727 1.73 29.81 -11.57
CA ILE A 727 3.19 29.78 -11.44
C ILE A 727 3.77 28.50 -12.06
N VAL A 728 3.24 27.31 -11.73
CA VAL A 728 3.68 26.04 -12.34
C VAL A 728 3.58 26.08 -13.87
N MET A 729 2.44 26.53 -14.41
CA MET A 729 2.22 26.61 -15.85
C MET A 729 3.20 27.57 -16.54
N THR A 730 3.56 28.67 -15.89
CA THR A 730 4.54 29.63 -16.41
C THR A 730 5.94 29.02 -16.44
N ILE A 731 6.38 28.41 -15.33
CA ILE A 731 7.70 27.75 -15.22
C ILE A 731 7.84 26.59 -16.20
N VAL A 732 6.78 25.81 -16.44
CA VAL A 732 6.80 24.74 -17.45
C VAL A 732 6.94 25.30 -18.87
N LYS A 733 6.35 26.47 -19.19
CA LYS A 733 6.56 27.12 -20.49
C LYS A 733 7.99 27.63 -20.64
N GLU A 734 8.50 28.38 -19.66
CA GLU A 734 9.90 28.86 -19.63
C GLU A 734 10.90 27.71 -19.90
N LEU A 735 10.77 26.59 -19.19
CA LEU A 735 11.61 25.40 -19.35
C LEU A 735 11.42 24.66 -20.70
N MET A 736 10.32 24.87 -21.41
CA MET A 736 10.08 24.30 -22.74
C MET A 736 10.56 25.22 -23.87
N ASP A 737 10.55 26.53 -23.66
CA ASP A 737 11.14 27.52 -24.56
C ASP A 737 12.68 27.42 -24.52
N GLU A 738 13.27 27.29 -23.32
CA GLU A 738 14.71 27.04 -23.12
C GLU A 738 15.15 25.58 -23.35
N ALA A 739 14.24 24.69 -23.77
CA ALA A 739 14.50 23.25 -23.83
C ALA A 739 15.71 22.85 -24.69
N ASN A 740 15.99 23.61 -25.76
CA ASN A 740 17.13 23.35 -26.66
C ASN A 740 18.48 23.83 -26.08
N SER A 741 18.47 24.71 -25.07
CA SER A 741 19.66 25.15 -24.33
C SER A 741 20.11 24.13 -23.26
N CYS A 742 19.27 23.14 -22.97
CA CYS A 742 19.57 22.05 -22.05
C CYS A 742 20.40 20.94 -22.73
N GLU A 743 21.25 20.26 -21.96
CA GLU A 743 22.11 19.17 -22.45
C GLU A 743 21.78 17.85 -21.70
N PRO A 744 21.24 16.81 -22.36
CA PRO A 744 20.61 16.84 -23.69
C PRO A 744 19.37 17.74 -23.71
N PRO A 745 18.79 18.06 -24.88
CA PRO A 745 17.59 18.89 -24.96
C PRO A 745 16.43 18.37 -24.11
N LEU A 746 15.81 19.26 -23.34
CA LEU A 746 14.71 18.95 -22.44
C LEU A 746 13.44 18.63 -23.24
N LYS A 747 12.54 17.84 -22.65
CA LYS A 747 11.27 17.42 -23.27
C LYS A 747 10.21 17.38 -22.17
N ALA A 748 8.94 17.64 -22.50
CA ALA A 748 7.85 17.66 -21.53
C ALA A 748 7.86 16.44 -20.59
N ARG A 749 8.09 15.23 -21.14
CA ARG A 749 8.23 13.95 -20.42
C ARG A 749 9.42 13.83 -19.44
N ASN A 750 10.27 14.85 -19.34
CA ASN A 750 11.39 14.94 -18.41
C ASN A 750 11.11 15.94 -17.27
N ILE A 751 9.94 16.57 -17.26
CA ILE A 751 9.40 17.39 -16.17
C ILE A 751 8.34 16.56 -15.43
N GLY A 752 8.43 16.52 -14.11
CA GLY A 752 7.38 16.01 -13.22
C GLY A 752 6.87 17.09 -12.28
N ILE A 753 5.58 17.07 -11.97
CA ILE A 753 4.96 17.98 -11.00
C ILE A 753 4.33 17.16 -9.86
N ILE A 754 4.77 17.42 -8.63
CA ILE A 754 4.30 16.77 -7.41
C ILE A 754 3.39 17.75 -6.65
N SER A 755 2.20 17.31 -6.25
CA SER A 755 1.35 18.06 -5.30
C SER A 755 0.60 17.08 -4.40
N PRO A 756 0.55 17.27 -3.07
CA PRO A 756 -0.12 16.33 -2.18
C PRO A 756 -1.64 16.24 -2.43
N PHE A 757 -2.29 17.31 -2.88
CA PHE A 757 -3.73 17.33 -3.15
C PHE A 757 -4.04 17.01 -4.62
N ARG A 758 -5.11 16.22 -4.84
CA ARG A 758 -5.44 15.72 -6.18
C ARG A 758 -6.24 16.66 -7.04
N ALA A 759 -7.07 17.55 -6.49
CA ALA A 759 -7.70 18.60 -7.30
C ALA A 759 -6.65 19.51 -7.96
N GLN A 760 -5.57 19.85 -7.24
CA GLN A 760 -4.39 20.52 -7.82
C GLN A 760 -3.78 19.71 -8.98
N VAL A 761 -3.46 18.43 -8.76
CA VAL A 761 -2.96 17.50 -9.81
C VAL A 761 -3.90 17.42 -11.01
N TRP A 762 -5.21 17.47 -10.79
CA TRP A 762 -6.21 17.42 -11.86
C TRP A 762 -6.31 18.73 -12.64
N LYS A 763 -6.35 19.89 -11.98
CA LYS A 763 -6.40 21.19 -12.65
C LYS A 763 -5.10 21.49 -13.40
N LEU A 764 -3.94 21.10 -12.85
CA LEU A 764 -2.66 21.07 -13.57
C LEU A 764 -2.74 20.20 -14.83
N ARG A 765 -3.21 18.96 -14.72
CA ARG A 765 -3.36 18.02 -15.85
C ARG A 765 -4.41 18.45 -16.89
N GLU A 766 -5.26 19.41 -16.56
CA GLU A 766 -6.24 20.01 -17.48
C GLU A 766 -5.57 21.14 -18.28
N MET A 767 -5.01 22.13 -17.59
CA MET A 767 -4.33 23.27 -18.21
C MET A 767 -3.09 22.86 -19.04
N LEU A 768 -2.34 21.83 -18.59
CA LEU A 768 -1.25 21.25 -19.40
C LEU A 768 -1.73 20.53 -20.67
N ARG A 769 -3.02 20.19 -20.81
CA ARG A 769 -3.56 19.64 -22.08
C ARG A 769 -4.03 20.75 -23.01
N GLU A 770 -4.64 21.80 -22.46
CA GLU A 770 -5.04 23.01 -23.20
C GLU A 770 -3.82 23.63 -23.90
N GLU A 771 -2.68 23.66 -23.21
CA GLU A 771 -1.38 24.15 -23.70
C GLU A 771 -0.57 23.09 -24.50
N ASN A 772 -1.17 21.97 -24.92
CA ASN A 772 -0.54 20.81 -25.60
C ASN A 772 0.60 20.08 -24.84
N LEU A 773 1.04 20.58 -23.68
CA LEU A 773 2.06 20.03 -22.76
C LEU A 773 1.67 18.71 -22.05
N ARG A 774 0.75 17.93 -22.63
CA ARG A 774 0.15 16.71 -22.05
C ARG A 774 1.15 15.63 -21.60
N ASP A 775 2.38 15.67 -22.10
CA ASP A 775 3.43 14.69 -21.80
C ASP A 775 4.29 15.03 -20.58
N VAL A 776 4.10 16.20 -19.95
CA VAL A 776 4.51 16.43 -18.56
C VAL A 776 3.83 15.40 -17.65
N ASP A 777 4.54 14.91 -16.63
CA ASP A 777 3.99 13.97 -15.64
C ASP A 777 3.54 14.72 -14.39
N VAL A 778 2.42 14.33 -13.79
CA VAL A 778 1.82 15.05 -12.65
C VAL A 778 1.20 14.05 -11.68
N GLY A 779 1.45 14.15 -10.38
CA GLY A 779 0.95 13.20 -9.38
C GLY A 779 1.07 13.66 -7.93
N THR A 780 0.66 12.79 -7.01
CA THR A 780 0.72 13.01 -5.55
C THR A 780 2.09 12.66 -4.97
N VAL A 781 2.34 12.84 -3.68
CA VAL A 781 3.58 12.31 -3.06
C VAL A 781 3.57 10.76 -3.01
N GLU A 782 2.37 10.17 -2.96
CA GLU A 782 2.17 8.72 -2.80
C GLU A 782 2.51 7.91 -4.07
N VAL A 783 3.55 7.09 -3.94
CA VAL A 783 4.13 6.26 -5.02
C VAL A 783 3.07 5.44 -5.78
N GLY A 784 2.07 4.90 -5.09
CA GLY A 784 1.03 4.06 -5.69
C GLY A 784 0.15 4.75 -6.76
N THR A 785 0.08 6.08 -6.80
CA THR A 785 -0.81 6.80 -7.75
C THR A 785 -0.16 7.08 -9.12
N TRP A 786 1.16 7.10 -9.22
CA TRP A 786 1.88 7.41 -10.48
C TRP A 786 1.81 6.30 -11.52
N ILE A 787 1.32 5.13 -11.11
CA ILE A 787 1.42 3.84 -11.82
C ILE A 787 0.29 3.67 -12.87
N LEU A 788 -0.49 4.73 -13.16
CA LEU A 788 -1.63 4.69 -14.10
C LEU A 788 -1.49 5.63 -15.31
N ARG A 789 -0.28 5.72 -15.88
CA ARG A 789 -0.07 6.21 -17.27
C ARG A 789 0.16 5.02 -18.21
N LEU A 790 -0.94 4.36 -18.60
CA LEU A 790 -0.98 3.28 -19.60
C LEU A 790 -0.44 3.74 -20.97
N ARG A 791 0.87 3.65 -21.16
CA ARG A 791 1.56 3.46 -22.46
C ARG A 791 2.97 2.95 -22.21
N MET A 792 3.34 1.87 -22.87
CA MET A 792 4.60 1.16 -22.62
C MET A 792 5.82 2.02 -22.99
N ARG A 793 6.59 2.41 -21.96
CA ARG A 793 8.01 2.78 -22.03
C ARG A 793 8.57 2.88 -20.60
N ASP A 794 9.52 2.00 -20.33
CA ASP A 794 10.50 1.96 -19.22
C ASP A 794 10.03 2.43 -17.84
N TRP A 795 9.80 1.45 -16.95
CA TRP A 795 8.87 1.61 -15.82
C TRP A 795 9.52 1.33 -14.48
N GLN A 796 9.91 2.39 -13.77
CA GLN A 796 10.13 2.37 -12.31
C GLN A 796 10.23 3.78 -11.73
N GLY A 797 9.73 3.97 -10.50
CA GLY A 797 10.21 4.98 -9.53
C GLY A 797 10.30 6.46 -9.95
N ARG A 798 9.66 6.85 -11.06
CA ARG A 798 9.97 8.02 -11.91
C ARG A 798 10.76 9.15 -11.26
N GLU A 799 12.04 9.18 -11.61
CA GLU A 799 12.99 10.25 -11.34
C GLU A 799 13.02 11.16 -12.58
N ASN A 800 12.65 12.43 -12.45
CA ASN A 800 12.60 13.36 -13.59
C ASN A 800 13.80 14.32 -13.57
N ARG A 801 14.15 14.88 -14.73
CA ARG A 801 15.25 15.87 -14.83
C ARG A 801 14.87 17.12 -14.04
N VAL A 802 13.65 17.61 -14.27
CA VAL A 802 13.02 18.65 -13.46
C VAL A 802 11.91 18.04 -12.59
N ILE A 803 11.86 18.41 -11.32
CA ILE A 803 10.66 18.27 -10.48
C ILE A 803 10.20 19.65 -10.00
N ILE A 804 8.90 19.90 -10.12
CA ILE A 804 8.23 21.06 -9.52
C ILE A 804 7.31 20.54 -8.40
N VAL A 805 7.45 21.07 -7.19
CA VAL A 805 6.59 20.73 -6.03
C VAL A 805 5.64 21.90 -5.79
N SER A 806 4.33 21.62 -5.69
CA SER A 806 3.28 22.58 -5.33
C SER A 806 2.67 22.15 -4.00
N CYS A 807 2.80 22.99 -2.98
CA CYS A 807 2.38 22.69 -1.60
C CYS A 807 0.88 22.96 -1.36
N VAL A 808 0.25 23.78 -2.20
CA VAL A 808 -1.18 24.15 -2.26
C VAL A 808 -1.70 24.97 -1.08
N ARG A 809 -1.31 24.63 0.16
CA ARG A 809 -1.84 25.26 1.37
C ARG A 809 -1.33 26.69 1.56
N SER A 810 -2.29 27.57 1.78
CA SER A 810 -2.18 29.03 1.89
C SER A 810 -2.48 29.55 3.31
N SER A 811 -3.34 28.86 4.06
CA SER A 811 -3.74 29.21 5.43
C SER A 811 -3.64 28.04 6.42
N GLN A 812 -3.46 28.34 7.71
CA GLN A 812 -3.32 27.35 8.79
C GLN A 812 -4.57 26.47 9.00
N ARG A 813 -5.75 26.94 8.57
CA ARG A 813 -7.08 26.43 8.95
C ARG A 813 -7.29 24.93 8.84
N PHE A 814 -6.59 24.26 7.91
CA PHE A 814 -6.77 22.84 7.60
C PHE A 814 -5.54 21.98 7.91
N LEU A 815 -4.44 22.56 8.42
CA LEU A 815 -3.17 21.83 8.60
C LEU A 815 -3.28 20.69 9.63
N GLU A 816 -4.09 20.87 10.68
CA GLU A 816 -4.32 19.82 11.69
C GLU A 816 -5.26 18.71 11.16
N GLU A 817 -6.24 19.06 10.32
CA GLU A 817 -7.10 18.07 9.64
C GLU A 817 -6.29 17.24 8.62
N ASP A 818 -5.39 17.89 7.88
CA ASP A 818 -4.47 17.22 6.96
C ASP A 818 -3.52 16.28 7.72
N PHE A 819 -2.87 16.75 8.80
CA PHE A 819 -1.94 15.96 9.61
C PHE A 819 -2.58 14.72 10.23
N GLN A 820 -3.79 14.85 10.80
CA GLN A 820 -4.54 13.71 11.34
C GLN A 820 -4.82 12.67 10.25
N LYS A 821 -5.17 13.11 9.04
CA LYS A 821 -5.40 12.24 7.87
C LYS A 821 -4.11 11.77 7.19
N GLY A 822 -2.94 12.21 7.64
CA GLY A 822 -1.64 11.92 7.00
C GLY A 822 -1.52 12.51 5.59
N LEU A 823 -2.07 13.70 5.36
CA LEU A 823 -2.12 14.40 4.07
C LEU A 823 -1.20 15.62 4.06
N GLY A 824 -0.89 16.11 2.86
CA GLY A 824 -0.09 17.32 2.67
C GLY A 824 1.41 17.07 2.58
N LEU A 825 2.17 18.10 2.96
CA LEU A 825 3.64 18.14 3.05
C LEU A 825 4.12 18.81 4.35
N PHE A 826 3.20 19.36 5.15
CA PHE A 826 3.48 20.08 6.40
C PHE A 826 3.30 19.11 7.58
N ARG A 827 4.25 19.11 8.53
CA ARG A 827 4.41 18.11 9.60
C ARG A 827 4.55 16.66 9.12
N GLU A 828 4.99 16.49 7.87
CA GLU A 828 5.06 15.21 7.15
C GLU A 828 6.48 14.99 6.56
N PRO A 829 7.53 14.81 7.40
CA PRO A 829 8.93 14.78 6.97
C PRO A 829 9.23 13.65 5.96
N LYS A 830 8.69 12.46 6.18
CA LYS A 830 8.81 11.31 5.25
C LYS A 830 8.23 11.64 3.84
N ARG A 831 7.18 12.47 3.76
CA ARG A 831 6.61 12.96 2.49
C ARG A 831 7.45 14.08 1.87
N MET A 832 7.94 15.03 2.68
CA MET A 832 8.84 16.10 2.23
C MET A 832 10.11 15.52 1.59
N ASN A 833 10.79 14.60 2.28
CA ASN A 833 11.99 13.92 1.77
C ASN A 833 11.72 13.23 0.42
N VAL A 834 10.60 12.50 0.31
CA VAL A 834 10.18 11.83 -0.93
C VAL A 834 9.77 12.79 -2.05
N ALA A 835 9.35 14.02 -1.75
CA ALA A 835 9.09 15.04 -2.76
C ALA A 835 10.39 15.64 -3.32
N ILE A 836 11.30 16.10 -2.44
CA ILE A 836 12.52 16.81 -2.85
C ILE A 836 13.54 15.88 -3.54
N THR A 837 13.66 14.63 -3.11
CA THR A 837 14.65 13.67 -3.66
C THR A 837 14.26 13.04 -5.02
N ARG A 838 13.19 13.49 -5.69
CA ARG A 838 12.77 12.96 -7.02
C ARG A 838 13.46 13.64 -8.21
N ALA A 839 14.04 14.82 -7.98
CA ALA A 839 14.75 15.59 -9.00
C ALA A 839 16.13 15.02 -9.31
N LYS A 840 16.52 15.04 -10.59
CA LYS A 840 17.91 14.79 -11.00
C LYS A 840 18.72 16.07 -11.15
N GLU A 841 18.18 17.06 -11.85
CA GLU A 841 18.94 18.22 -12.36
C GLU A 841 18.39 19.55 -11.85
N LEU A 842 17.06 19.69 -11.72
CA LEU A 842 16.41 20.87 -11.17
C LEU A 842 15.25 20.48 -10.24
N LEU A 843 15.20 21.12 -9.07
CA LEU A 843 14.08 21.09 -8.13
C LEU A 843 13.52 22.51 -7.99
N VAL A 844 12.22 22.67 -8.17
CA VAL A 844 11.47 23.91 -7.91
C VAL A 844 10.41 23.62 -6.86
N ILE A 845 10.21 24.52 -5.90
CA ILE A 845 9.18 24.39 -4.86
C ILE A 845 8.35 25.67 -4.79
N ILE A 846 7.03 25.51 -4.71
CA ILE A 846 6.03 26.58 -4.74
C ILE A 846 5.04 26.34 -3.59
N GLY A 847 4.82 27.34 -2.74
CA GLY A 847 3.93 27.27 -1.58
C GLY A 847 3.97 28.54 -0.74
N ASN A 848 3.12 28.68 0.28
CA ASN A 848 3.16 29.83 1.18
C ASN A 848 4.34 29.73 2.17
N PRO A 849 5.37 30.60 2.08
CA PRO A 849 6.54 30.52 2.94
C PRO A 849 6.25 30.92 4.40
N HIS A 850 5.24 31.74 4.66
CA HIS A 850 4.83 32.12 6.02
C HIS A 850 4.17 30.95 6.77
N LEU A 851 3.64 29.93 6.06
CA LEU A 851 3.30 28.64 6.65
C LEU A 851 4.53 27.75 6.76
N LEU A 852 5.28 27.56 5.68
CA LEU A 852 6.40 26.62 5.64
C LEU A 852 7.49 26.95 6.68
N LYS A 853 7.70 28.22 7.03
CA LYS A 853 8.64 28.61 8.12
C LYS A 853 8.22 28.17 9.54
N GLN A 854 7.01 27.61 9.70
CA GLN A 854 6.48 27.10 10.99
C GLN A 854 6.73 25.60 11.18
N ASP A 855 7.22 24.90 10.16
CA ASP A 855 7.52 23.47 10.21
C ASP A 855 9.03 23.24 10.43
N ALA A 856 9.36 22.24 11.26
CA ALA A 856 10.73 21.97 11.70
C ALA A 856 11.70 21.53 10.60
N TYR A 857 11.21 21.00 9.47
CA TYR A 857 12.03 20.56 8.33
C TYR A 857 11.98 21.57 7.18
N TRP A 858 10.84 22.22 6.96
CA TRP A 858 10.73 23.28 5.96
C TRP A 858 11.43 24.59 6.39
N LYS A 859 11.52 24.91 7.70
CA LYS A 859 12.31 26.06 8.17
C LYS A 859 13.79 25.98 7.73
N PRO A 860 14.56 24.91 8.04
CA PRO A 860 15.94 24.79 7.56
C PRO A 860 16.07 24.75 6.04
N PHE A 861 15.08 24.17 5.33
CA PHE A 861 15.06 24.22 3.86
C PHE A 861 14.94 25.66 3.32
N LEU A 862 14.10 26.50 3.94
CA LEU A 862 13.99 27.92 3.60
C LEU A 862 15.27 28.69 3.97
N GLN A 863 15.90 28.39 5.11
CA GLN A 863 17.17 28.99 5.50
C GLN A 863 18.30 28.64 4.51
N PHE A 864 18.42 27.38 4.10
CA PHE A 864 19.30 26.96 2.99
C PHE A 864 19.01 27.74 1.70
N ALA A 865 17.74 27.86 1.30
CA ALA A 865 17.38 28.60 0.09
C ALA A 865 17.74 30.09 0.18
N LEU A 866 17.58 30.72 1.35
CA LEU A 866 18.01 32.10 1.60
C LEU A 866 19.54 32.25 1.54
N ARG A 867 20.30 31.40 2.27
CA ARG A 867 21.79 31.40 2.27
C ARG A 867 22.35 31.39 0.86
N ASN A 868 21.80 30.53 0.00
CA ASN A 868 22.30 30.25 -1.34
C ASN A 868 21.68 31.14 -2.44
N ASN A 869 20.92 32.20 -2.08
CA ASN A 869 20.20 33.08 -3.03
C ASN A 869 19.20 32.33 -3.96
N LEU A 870 18.69 31.18 -3.52
CA LEU A 870 17.72 30.34 -4.23
C LEU A 870 16.26 30.61 -3.80
N TYR A 871 16.05 31.46 -2.78
CA TYR A 871 14.73 31.87 -2.33
C TYR A 871 14.16 33.04 -3.15
N GLU A 872 12.87 32.98 -3.43
CA GLU A 872 12.12 33.99 -4.19
C GLU A 872 10.68 34.10 -3.64
N GLY A 873 10.31 35.28 -3.14
CA GLY A 873 9.03 35.52 -2.47
C GLY A 873 8.99 36.82 -1.66
N PRO A 874 8.00 37.00 -0.76
CA PRO A 874 7.98 38.11 0.19
C PRO A 874 9.14 38.02 1.20
N ASP A 875 9.52 39.15 1.79
CA ASP A 875 10.57 39.18 2.81
C ASP A 875 10.21 38.29 4.01
N LEU A 876 11.09 37.35 4.32
CA LEU A 876 10.95 36.45 5.45
C LEU A 876 11.77 36.97 6.62
N ASP A 877 11.06 37.46 7.64
CA ASP A 877 11.58 37.56 9.00
C ASP A 877 11.92 36.14 9.50
N LEU A 878 13.16 35.72 9.23
CA LEU A 878 13.68 34.38 9.47
C LEU A 878 15.20 34.48 9.60
N GLU A 879 15.70 34.34 10.83
CA GLU A 879 17.14 34.37 11.09
C GLU A 879 17.86 33.28 10.28
N VAL A 880 18.98 33.67 9.65
CA VAL A 880 19.80 32.79 8.83
C VAL A 880 20.93 32.23 9.70
N ASP A 881 20.56 31.37 10.63
CA ASP A 881 21.49 30.71 11.53
C ASP A 881 22.36 29.65 10.80
N GLY A 882 23.51 29.33 11.42
CA GLY A 882 24.42 28.29 10.95
C GLY A 882 23.88 26.87 11.14
N ASN A 883 22.80 26.73 11.93
CA ASN A 883 22.15 25.46 12.17
C ASN A 883 21.75 24.81 10.83
N TYR A 884 22.00 23.50 10.72
CA TYR A 884 21.75 22.72 9.51
C TYR A 884 22.46 23.22 8.24
N ILE A 885 23.68 23.77 8.35
CA ILE A 885 24.63 23.82 7.22
C ILE A 885 25.16 22.40 6.96
N SER A 886 25.07 21.93 5.70
CA SER A 886 25.65 20.64 5.31
C SER A 886 27.15 20.76 5.00
N LYS A 887 27.93 19.70 5.19
CA LYS A 887 29.31 19.56 4.71
C LYS A 887 29.37 19.70 3.19
N LEU A 888 28.31 19.26 2.47
CA LEU A 888 28.18 19.47 1.03
C LEU A 888 28.05 20.96 0.65
N GLU A 889 27.26 21.72 1.40
CA GLU A 889 27.10 23.18 1.26
C GLU A 889 28.42 23.89 1.62
N ALA A 890 29.03 23.54 2.76
CA ALA A 890 30.32 24.10 3.18
C ALA A 890 31.48 23.80 2.21
N ALA A 891 31.53 22.58 1.65
CA ALA A 891 32.56 22.19 0.68
C ALA A 891 32.50 23.04 -0.61
N LEU A 892 31.30 23.42 -1.08
CA LEU A 892 31.17 24.34 -2.22
C LEU A 892 31.77 25.71 -1.91
N PHE A 893 31.42 26.31 -0.76
CA PHE A 893 31.96 27.61 -0.35
C PHE A 893 33.49 27.59 -0.19
N HIS A 894 34.08 26.47 0.25
CA HIS A 894 35.54 26.31 0.27
C HIS A 894 36.18 26.23 -1.12
N THR A 895 35.49 25.74 -2.15
CA THR A 895 35.98 25.80 -3.54
C THR A 895 35.80 27.17 -4.19
N GLU A 896 34.68 27.87 -3.94
CA GLU A 896 34.44 29.20 -4.53
C GLU A 896 35.28 30.29 -3.85
N GLY A 897 35.58 30.15 -2.55
CA GLY A 897 36.35 31.12 -1.77
C GLY A 897 37.83 31.29 -2.17
N VAL A 898 38.34 30.51 -3.14
CA VAL A 898 39.71 30.61 -3.65
C VAL A 898 39.89 31.79 -4.63
N ASP A 899 38.85 32.13 -5.39
CA ASP A 899 38.94 33.09 -6.52
C ASP A 899 38.40 34.51 -6.24
N GLY A 900 37.84 34.79 -5.06
CA GLY A 900 37.56 36.18 -4.66
C GLY A 900 36.67 36.43 -3.45
N ILE A 901 37.14 37.30 -2.55
CA ILE A 901 36.40 38.05 -1.50
C ILE A 901 35.14 37.35 -0.96
N ALA A 902 35.34 36.27 -0.21
CA ALA A 902 34.28 35.70 0.62
C ALA A 902 33.94 36.63 1.80
N ASP A 903 32.65 36.76 2.06
CA ASP A 903 32.06 37.62 3.09
C ASP A 903 32.37 37.12 4.51
N PRO A 904 33.05 37.91 5.38
CA PRO A 904 33.45 37.46 6.72
C PRO A 904 32.28 37.02 7.61
N GLU A 905 31.10 37.64 7.49
CA GLU A 905 29.95 37.26 8.31
C GLU A 905 29.41 35.89 7.89
N LYS A 906 29.41 35.58 6.59
CA LYS A 906 29.03 34.26 6.07
C LYS A 906 30.02 33.18 6.48
N ILE A 907 31.32 33.49 6.50
CA ILE A 907 32.34 32.57 7.03
C ILE A 907 32.10 32.32 8.53
N GLY A 908 31.78 33.37 9.30
CA GLY A 908 31.44 33.25 10.73
C GLY A 908 30.23 32.34 10.98
N VAL A 909 29.12 32.56 10.26
CA VAL A 909 27.92 31.72 10.32
C VAL A 909 28.20 30.27 9.88
N LEU A 910 29.08 30.07 8.90
CA LEU A 910 29.46 28.75 8.39
C LEU A 910 30.33 27.96 9.38
N VAL A 911 31.34 28.59 9.99
CA VAL A 911 32.15 27.96 11.05
C VAL A 911 31.28 27.67 12.29
N ALA A 912 30.43 28.62 12.70
CA ALA A 912 29.47 28.39 13.79
C ALA A 912 28.49 27.25 13.47
N GLY A 913 28.06 27.12 12.21
CA GLY A 913 27.16 26.06 11.75
C GLY A 913 27.79 24.67 11.71
N ILE A 914 29.06 24.56 11.29
CA ILE A 914 29.82 23.30 11.35
C ILE A 914 30.00 22.87 12.81
N VAL A 915 30.44 23.78 13.68
CA VAL A 915 30.66 23.51 15.11
C VAL A 915 29.35 23.18 15.82
N ALA A 916 28.28 23.95 15.61
CA ALA A 916 26.96 23.63 16.17
C ALA A 916 26.42 22.30 15.64
N GLY A 917 26.66 21.99 14.36
CA GLY A 917 26.34 20.70 13.75
C GLY A 917 27.20 19.54 14.23
N GLU A 918 28.27 19.79 15.00
CA GLU A 918 29.07 18.78 15.71
C GLU A 918 28.67 18.67 17.19
N VAL A 919 28.42 19.80 17.85
CA VAL A 919 27.90 19.85 19.23
C VAL A 919 26.44 19.38 19.36
N LEU A 920 25.67 19.37 18.27
CA LEU A 920 24.35 18.70 18.17
C LEU A 920 24.45 17.23 17.72
N ARG A 921 25.67 16.70 17.58
CA ARG A 921 25.98 15.28 17.29
C ARG A 921 26.64 14.56 18.48
N GLU A 922 27.01 15.31 19.52
CA GLU A 922 27.41 14.83 20.86
C GLU A 922 26.23 14.88 21.84
#